data_AF-A0A6G7ZCG1-F1
#
_entry.id   AF-A0A6G7ZCG1-F1
#
_cell.length_a   1.000
_cell.length_b   1.000
_cell.length_c   1.000
_cell.angle_alpha   90.00
_cell.angle_beta   90.00
_cell.angle_gamma   90.00
#
_symmetry.space_group_name_H-M   'P 1'
#
loop_
_entity.id
_entity.type
_entity.pdbx_description
1 polymer ?
#
loop_
_entity_poly.entity_id
_entity_poly.type
_entity_poly.pdbx_seq_one_letter_code
_entity_poly.pdbx_strand_id
1 'polypeptide(L)'
;MRRKRLQKLSLVIVLMAVMIIGGFVVNKPSTSNGKVYADTATTALTVAPETTTQDVSSTNEESSEEHKPKDETNEFIDNVPESESPVKNSELQDELTTAQESNSLQASDSIDPPIIHPREDTVQQVRATLQAHEKIVSDFSELKRLIEAQGIEGVNQYTTYYLSADMHALVGGIKVPNNYSFIVDGTNPETGIRHTFNEYKSASYSDTIHYTGNGNGNERAMTFRNIAIEGENYYGTLSSIYQNTLITYDNVEYYGPQITHNIRGTVKIHNSNIYIIRGRASAAHEVMEATHAMFTGQTYLIVDSALNEFLNVTGSITFKEDSTTTISSNVSIVDDTGVDVVIEKDAVVDFNQNTSASGNPNYGIQAKTLDNAGTLNLNANTFALSGLRTYDKLLNKGSITIDAKDIVYYGINVVNNVPNSFVNDGGKIHLKADKITGFNVYSYTLYNYNGASFIIDVDNAVPGYTFEIYRETVFDNSSFKATMGDVSLKPTNRAAFLHSPIISFVNSNVDINISEALYSHVFHATTSWDYRTTPTQPNYLNFIDRTRSTNFVYSGSATIETQQINTWDTIPSQVGYPDDTVFGANRYIMDTYAHYSLKAAINTSGNWSGTNISSSSPGTLPNINGISLRNKGTISMGNMVLDTPVQKENASILEITTNPNAIVRLATTPEALLIAPADGHLRETLSTPIDNGTYGIAAYGDYLYRSSWVTYDAEGPLEILTVPTTLSFGNVQLSEDPTVYPRTDIATIQIRDGRNVKTGWRLSVRVTKPLQIEGNLKSILKDAFYLNQQPIPEASQQAMVVYETSSTTYGKDTTIEWTANQGVQLFIENYQRVYANTPYQGQLEWILEAK
;
A
#
# COMPACT_ATOMS: atom_id res chain seq x y z
N MET A 1 -42.93 68.65 -44.75
CA MET A 1 -42.34 69.53 -43.71
C MET A 1 -41.99 68.66 -42.52
N ARG A 2 -40.70 68.35 -42.35
CA ARG A 2 -39.86 68.67 -41.17
C ARG A 2 -40.19 67.82 -39.93
N ARG A 3 -39.28 67.15 -39.24
CA ARG A 3 -37.80 66.98 -39.28
C ARG A 3 -37.53 65.85 -38.27
N LYS A 4 -36.86 64.76 -38.66
CA LYS A 4 -35.43 64.45 -38.43
C LYS A 4 -35.02 64.09 -36.98
N ARG A 5 -34.51 62.86 -36.90
CA ARG A 5 -33.26 62.37 -36.29
C ARG A 5 -33.26 62.12 -34.77
N LEU A 6 -33.03 60.89 -34.28
CA LEU A 6 -31.83 60.04 -34.39
C LEU A 6 -30.64 60.59 -33.58
N GLN A 7 -30.44 60.00 -32.40
CA GLN A 7 -29.16 59.76 -31.71
C GLN A 7 -29.42 58.57 -30.74
N LYS A 8 -29.32 57.32 -31.21
CA LYS A 8 -28.13 56.43 -31.33
C LYS A 8 -27.92 55.58 -30.06
N LEU A 9 -28.13 54.26 -30.17
CA LEU A 9 -27.07 53.20 -30.15
C LEU A 9 -26.40 53.13 -28.77
N SER A 10 -26.56 52.11 -27.91
CA SER A 10 -26.52 50.66 -28.13
C SER A 10 -27.07 49.94 -26.88
N LEU A 11 -27.96 48.94 -27.02
CA LEU A 11 -27.92 47.70 -26.24
C LEU A 11 -28.85 46.65 -26.91
N VAL A 12 -28.44 46.25 -28.09
CA VAL A 12 -28.83 44.98 -28.71
C VAL A 12 -28.11 43.89 -27.91
N ILE A 13 -28.85 42.88 -27.43
CA ILE A 13 -28.36 41.64 -26.75
C ILE A 13 -27.94 41.89 -25.28
N VAL A 14 -28.71 41.39 -24.29
CA VAL A 14 -28.24 40.79 -23.01
C VAL A 14 -29.38 40.51 -21.99
N LEU A 15 -30.55 41.14 -22.01
CA LEU A 15 -31.53 40.94 -20.90
C LEU A 15 -32.82 40.16 -21.22
N MET A 16 -32.88 39.45 -22.36
CA MET A 16 -33.96 38.51 -22.69
C MET A 16 -33.43 37.10 -23.02
N ALA A 17 -32.92 36.44 -21.99
CA ALA A 17 -32.85 34.98 -21.81
C ALA A 17 -32.56 34.80 -20.31
N VAL A 18 -33.49 34.48 -19.40
CA VAL A 18 -34.36 33.29 -19.37
C VAL A 18 -33.73 32.13 -20.12
N MET A 19 -32.50 31.78 -19.73
CA MET A 19 -32.00 30.41 -19.84
C MET A 19 -32.12 29.76 -18.47
N ILE A 20 -33.09 28.85 -18.43
CA ILE A 20 -33.23 27.76 -17.48
C ILE A 20 -31.89 27.02 -17.43
N ILE A 21 -31.22 27.07 -16.28
CA ILE A 21 -30.09 26.20 -15.92
C ILE A 21 -30.38 25.73 -14.49
N GLY A 22 -30.57 24.42 -14.32
CA GLY A 22 -30.99 23.78 -13.07
C GLY A 22 -29.96 23.89 -11.94
N GLY A 23 -30.47 23.95 -10.71
CA GLY A 23 -29.70 23.60 -9.51
C GLY A 23 -29.56 24.65 -8.40
N PHE A 24 -29.97 25.91 -8.60
CA PHE A 24 -29.98 26.90 -7.52
C PHE A 24 -31.37 27.54 -7.38
N VAL A 25 -32.19 27.02 -6.47
CA VAL A 25 -33.32 27.81 -5.93
C VAL A 25 -32.72 28.80 -4.91
N VAL A 26 -32.28 29.95 -5.40
CA VAL A 26 -31.73 31.04 -4.57
C VAL A 26 -32.89 31.84 -3.97
N ASN A 27 -33.34 31.49 -2.78
CA ASN A 27 -34.01 32.46 -1.92
C ASN A 27 -32.95 33.21 -1.12
N LYS A 28 -32.64 34.43 -1.57
CA LYS A 28 -31.79 35.39 -0.85
C LYS A 28 -32.41 35.68 0.53
N PRO A 29 -31.74 35.42 1.67
CA PRO A 29 -32.13 36.03 2.92
C PRO A 29 -31.70 37.50 2.85
N SER A 30 -32.67 38.41 2.75
CA SER A 30 -32.39 39.84 2.88
C SER A 30 -32.35 40.21 4.36
N THR A 31 -31.16 40.32 4.94
CA THR A 31 -30.97 41.10 6.16
C THR A 31 -29.68 41.91 6.07
N SER A 32 -29.82 43.16 5.62
CA SER A 32 -28.83 44.21 5.85
C SER A 32 -29.00 44.71 7.29
N ASN A 33 -28.38 44.04 8.26
CA ASN A 33 -28.12 44.61 9.57
C ASN A 33 -26.60 44.82 9.68
N GLY A 34 -26.17 45.99 10.16
CA GLY A 34 -24.76 46.37 10.26
C GLY A 34 -23.90 45.26 10.87
N LYS A 35 -22.79 44.95 10.20
CA LYS A 35 -21.87 43.88 10.60
C LYS A 35 -21.24 44.22 11.97
N VAL A 36 -21.24 43.24 12.87
CA VAL A 36 -20.47 43.25 14.11
C VAL A 36 -19.27 42.34 13.89
N TYR A 37 -18.07 42.90 13.84
CA TYR A 37 -16.82 42.13 13.83
C TYR A 37 -16.41 41.89 15.28
N ALA A 38 -16.71 40.70 15.81
CA ALA A 38 -16.32 40.29 17.16
C ALA A 38 -15.63 38.93 17.10
N ASP A 39 -14.40 38.86 17.61
CA ASP A 39 -13.64 37.62 17.78
C ASP A 39 -13.25 37.46 19.26
N THR A 40 -13.19 36.22 19.74
CA THR A 40 -12.95 35.90 21.15
C THR A 40 -11.94 34.78 21.32
N ALA A 41 -11.03 34.93 22.28
CA ALA A 41 -10.06 33.90 22.65
C ALA A 41 -9.93 33.79 24.18
N THR A 42 -9.49 32.64 24.69
CA THR A 42 -9.39 32.40 26.15
C THR A 42 -7.97 32.05 26.59
N THR A 43 -7.59 32.48 27.78
CA THR A 43 -6.29 32.19 28.41
C THR A 43 -6.49 31.53 29.77
N ALA A 44 -5.81 30.41 30.02
CA ALA A 44 -5.74 29.79 31.33
C ALA A 44 -4.63 30.42 32.19
N LEU A 45 -4.82 30.49 33.50
CA LEU A 45 -3.80 31.01 34.42
C LEU A 45 -3.46 29.99 35.49
N THR A 46 -2.20 29.97 35.93
CA THR A 46 -1.73 29.03 36.96
C THR A 46 -0.72 29.68 37.90
N VAL A 47 -0.90 29.47 39.20
CA VAL A 47 0.08 29.74 40.26
C VAL A 47 0.45 28.39 40.87
N ALA A 48 1.73 28.08 41.06
CA ALA A 48 2.21 26.76 41.54
C ALA A 48 3.11 26.91 42.79
N PRO A 49 3.38 25.83 43.56
CA PRO A 49 4.26 25.87 44.74
C PRO A 49 5.72 25.43 44.49
N GLU A 50 6.67 25.84 45.36
CA GLU A 50 8.08 25.40 45.35
C GLU A 50 8.26 23.94 45.81
N THR A 51 9.10 23.18 45.10
CA THR A 51 9.73 21.95 45.62
C THR A 51 11.23 22.12 45.72
N THR A 52 11.77 22.05 46.93
CA THR A 52 13.21 22.01 47.20
C THR A 52 13.69 20.55 47.28
N THR A 53 14.65 20.17 46.45
CA THR A 53 15.36 18.88 46.57
C THR A 53 16.49 18.98 47.60
N GLN A 54 16.47 18.11 48.61
CA GLN A 54 17.65 17.73 49.40
C GLN A 54 17.86 16.21 49.32
N ASP A 55 19.06 15.82 48.90
CA ASP A 55 19.61 14.47 49.03
C ASP A 55 19.85 14.13 50.51
N VAL A 56 19.62 12.86 50.91
CA VAL A 56 20.57 11.95 51.58
C VAL A 56 19.94 10.55 51.75
N SER A 57 20.57 9.55 51.11
CA SER A 57 20.87 8.16 51.52
C SER A 57 20.24 7.58 52.81
N SER A 58 19.57 6.42 52.72
CA SER A 58 20.12 5.09 53.12
C SER A 58 19.07 3.97 53.32
N THR A 59 19.48 2.76 52.88
CA THR A 59 19.25 1.40 53.42
C THR A 59 17.89 0.67 53.34
N ASN A 60 18.00 -0.55 52.77
CA ASN A 60 17.33 -1.83 53.09
C ASN A 60 15.81 -1.94 52.83
N GLU A 61 15.21 -3.06 52.43
CA GLU A 61 15.58 -4.46 52.17
C GLU A 61 14.36 -5.14 51.51
N GLU A 62 14.56 -6.33 50.94
CA GLU A 62 13.56 -7.37 50.59
C GLU A 62 12.56 -7.11 49.45
N SER A 63 12.08 -8.11 48.70
CA SER A 63 12.58 -9.44 48.32
C SER A 63 11.68 -9.90 47.18
N SER A 64 12.28 -10.59 46.22
CA SER A 64 11.62 -11.34 45.15
C SER A 64 11.06 -12.65 45.70
N GLU A 65 9.92 -13.11 45.19
CA GLU A 65 9.72 -14.56 45.06
C GLU A 65 8.81 -14.94 43.88
N GLU A 66 9.28 -16.01 43.24
CA GLU A 66 8.87 -16.69 42.04
C GLU A 66 8.00 -17.91 42.41
N HIS A 67 6.97 -18.25 41.61
CA HIS A 67 6.44 -19.62 41.64
C HIS A 67 5.77 -20.08 40.34
N LYS A 68 6.31 -21.17 39.80
CA LYS A 68 5.68 -22.26 39.00
C LYS A 68 5.99 -23.57 39.77
N PRO A 69 5.51 -24.76 39.35
CA PRO A 69 4.21 -25.20 38.82
C PRO A 69 3.72 -26.45 39.61
N LYS A 70 2.62 -27.11 39.19
CA LYS A 70 2.41 -28.56 39.47
C LYS A 70 1.43 -29.24 38.51
N ASP A 71 1.88 -30.40 38.03
CA ASP A 71 1.19 -31.46 37.28
C ASP A 71 0.08 -32.15 38.09
N GLU A 72 -0.84 -32.84 37.40
CA GLU A 72 -1.00 -34.31 37.52
C GLU A 72 -2.04 -34.89 36.52
N THR A 73 -1.53 -35.82 35.68
CA THR A 73 -2.01 -37.18 35.33
C THR A 73 -3.45 -37.50 34.86
N ASN A 74 -3.52 -38.24 33.73
CA ASN A 74 -4.15 -39.57 33.67
C ASN A 74 -3.74 -40.36 32.40
N GLU A 75 -3.25 -41.58 32.61
CA GLU A 75 -3.04 -42.63 31.60
C GLU A 75 -4.34 -43.39 31.32
N PHE A 76 -4.49 -43.98 30.12
CA PHE A 76 -4.97 -45.37 29.94
C PHE A 76 -4.63 -45.91 28.52
N ILE A 77 -4.46 -47.23 28.45
CA ILE A 77 -3.64 -48.03 27.52
C ILE A 77 -4.45 -48.73 26.39
N ASP A 78 -3.75 -48.98 25.26
CA ASP A 78 -3.86 -49.96 24.15
C ASP A 78 -5.20 -50.37 23.51
N ASN A 79 -5.21 -50.34 22.16
CA ASN A 79 -5.20 -51.57 21.33
C ASN A 79 -5.01 -51.28 19.83
N VAL A 80 -4.07 -52.01 19.23
CA VAL A 80 -3.90 -52.24 17.77
C VAL A 80 -4.78 -53.44 17.38
N PRO A 81 -5.27 -53.52 16.14
CA PRO A 81 -4.68 -54.51 15.23
C PRO A 81 -4.49 -54.02 13.78
N GLU A 82 -3.48 -54.63 13.17
CA GLU A 82 -3.12 -54.67 11.75
C GLU A 82 -4.28 -55.04 10.82
N SER A 83 -4.23 -54.55 9.58
CA SER A 83 -4.58 -55.38 8.42
C SER A 83 -3.88 -54.90 7.15
N GLU A 84 -3.15 -55.82 6.52
CA GLU A 84 -2.47 -55.73 5.23
C GLU A 84 -3.45 -55.60 4.04
N SER A 85 -3.02 -54.86 3.00
CA SER A 85 -3.01 -55.15 1.54
C SER A 85 -4.19 -55.90 0.87
N PRO A 86 -4.55 -55.66 -0.42
CA PRO A 86 -3.56 -55.55 -1.50
C PRO A 86 -3.88 -54.68 -2.75
N VAL A 87 -2.78 -54.47 -3.47
CA VAL A 87 -2.62 -54.16 -4.89
C VAL A 87 -3.54 -55.00 -5.79
N LYS A 88 -4.07 -54.38 -6.85
CA LYS A 88 -4.54 -55.11 -8.03
C LYS A 88 -4.15 -54.37 -9.32
N ASN A 89 -3.34 -55.06 -10.12
CA ASN A 89 -3.04 -54.78 -11.52
C ASN A 89 -4.30 -54.76 -12.38
N SER A 90 -4.28 -53.93 -13.43
CA SER A 90 -4.86 -54.29 -14.73
C SER A 90 -4.08 -53.63 -15.86
N GLU A 91 -3.34 -54.44 -16.60
CA GLU A 91 -2.93 -54.19 -17.98
C GLU A 91 -4.17 -54.19 -18.90
N LEU A 92 -4.08 -53.48 -20.04
CA LEU A 92 -4.55 -53.81 -21.40
C LEU A 92 -4.29 -52.54 -22.25
N GLN A 93 -3.26 -52.54 -23.11
CA GLN A 93 -3.22 -52.95 -24.52
C GLN A 93 -3.73 -51.89 -25.52
N ASP A 94 -2.79 -51.47 -26.38
CA ASP A 94 -2.86 -51.14 -27.80
C ASP A 94 -4.19 -50.74 -28.44
N GLU A 95 -4.18 -49.59 -29.12
CA GLU A 95 -4.51 -49.58 -30.55
C GLU A 95 -3.87 -48.40 -31.30
N LEU A 96 -3.05 -48.74 -32.30
CA LEU A 96 -2.63 -47.89 -33.41
C LEU A 96 -3.85 -47.37 -34.18
N THR A 97 -3.80 -46.12 -34.64
CA THR A 97 -4.23 -45.81 -36.02
C THR A 97 -3.39 -44.70 -36.63
N THR A 98 -2.89 -45.02 -37.82
CA THR A 98 -2.03 -44.30 -38.74
C THR A 98 -2.81 -43.28 -39.57
N ALA A 99 -2.23 -42.11 -39.85
CA ALA A 99 -2.32 -41.47 -41.16
C ALA A 99 -1.22 -40.40 -41.33
N GLN A 100 -0.31 -40.69 -42.26
CA GLN A 100 0.70 -39.81 -42.83
C GLN A 100 0.06 -38.78 -43.79
N GLU A 101 0.70 -37.61 -43.95
CA GLU A 101 1.10 -36.99 -45.23
C GLU A 101 1.82 -35.66 -44.88
N SER A 102 3.17 -35.63 -44.84
CA SER A 102 4.11 -35.35 -45.95
C SER A 102 4.11 -33.91 -46.46
N ASN A 103 5.25 -33.22 -46.22
CA ASN A 103 5.96 -32.22 -47.04
C ASN A 103 6.62 -31.21 -46.09
N SER A 104 7.85 -30.75 -46.21
CA SER A 104 9.01 -31.03 -47.06
C SER A 104 10.15 -30.24 -46.43
N LEU A 105 11.35 -30.81 -46.40
CA LEU A 105 12.59 -30.14 -46.00
C LEU A 105 12.78 -28.79 -46.72
N GLN A 106 12.96 -27.71 -45.96
CA GLN A 106 13.75 -26.56 -46.39
C GLN A 106 14.69 -26.14 -45.27
N ALA A 107 15.87 -25.74 -45.72
CA ALA A 107 17.11 -25.66 -44.96
C ALA A 107 17.07 -24.64 -43.82
N SER A 108 17.85 -24.99 -42.80
CA SER A 108 18.24 -24.19 -41.65
C SER A 108 18.71 -22.78 -42.02
N ASP A 109 17.94 -21.77 -41.62
CA ASP A 109 18.50 -20.46 -41.32
C ASP A 109 19.13 -20.55 -39.93
N SER A 110 20.45 -20.39 -39.88
CA SER A 110 21.22 -20.22 -38.65
C SER A 110 20.74 -18.96 -37.93
N ILE A 111 20.06 -19.14 -36.80
CA ILE A 111 19.66 -18.05 -35.92
C ILE A 111 20.90 -17.65 -35.10
N ASP A 112 21.31 -16.39 -35.23
CA ASP A 112 22.32 -15.78 -34.37
C ASP A 112 21.92 -15.94 -32.89
N PRO A 113 22.87 -16.24 -31.98
CA PRO A 113 22.57 -16.32 -30.56
C PRO A 113 21.99 -14.98 -30.04
N PRO A 114 21.06 -15.03 -29.07
CA PRO A 114 20.41 -13.84 -28.54
C PRO A 114 21.44 -12.87 -27.95
N ILE A 115 21.13 -11.58 -28.06
CA ILE A 115 21.95 -10.44 -27.65
C ILE A 115 22.58 -10.69 -26.28
N ILE A 116 23.89 -10.95 -26.28
CA ILE A 116 24.73 -10.94 -25.08
C ILE A 116 24.66 -9.52 -24.53
N HIS A 117 24.07 -9.33 -23.35
CA HIS A 117 24.25 -8.10 -22.59
C HIS A 117 25.75 -7.96 -22.29
N PRO A 118 26.46 -6.95 -22.83
CA PRO A 118 27.88 -6.79 -22.54
C PRO A 118 28.00 -6.46 -21.05
N ARG A 119 28.66 -7.32 -20.27
CA ARG A 119 29.08 -6.97 -18.91
C ARG A 119 30.55 -6.57 -18.98
N GLU A 120 30.87 -5.47 -18.31
CA GLU A 120 32.25 -5.18 -17.94
C GLU A 120 32.72 -6.33 -17.04
N ASP A 121 33.55 -7.22 -17.58
CA ASP A 121 34.46 -7.99 -16.75
C ASP A 121 35.21 -6.96 -15.91
N THR A 122 34.88 -6.86 -14.62
CA THR A 122 35.71 -6.10 -13.69
C THR A 122 37.09 -6.71 -13.78
N VAL A 123 38.00 -6.02 -14.47
CA VAL A 123 39.40 -6.44 -14.63
C VAL A 123 39.94 -6.62 -13.22
N GLN A 124 40.03 -7.87 -12.78
CA GLN A 124 40.56 -8.19 -11.47
C GLN A 124 41.99 -7.69 -11.47
N GLN A 125 42.34 -6.87 -10.47
CA GLN A 125 43.64 -6.23 -10.40
C GLN A 125 44.73 -7.32 -10.41
N VAL A 126 45.54 -7.35 -11.48
CA VAL A 126 46.60 -8.36 -11.65
C VAL A 126 47.48 -8.34 -10.40
N ARG A 127 47.53 -9.49 -9.71
CA ARG A 127 48.21 -9.68 -8.44
C ARG A 127 49.40 -10.60 -8.65
N ALA A 128 50.60 -10.04 -8.54
CA ALA A 128 51.85 -10.75 -8.80
C ALA A 128 52.31 -11.71 -7.69
N THR A 129 51.53 -11.91 -6.61
CA THR A 129 51.97 -12.76 -5.48
C THR A 129 50.77 -13.39 -4.78
N LEU A 130 50.72 -14.73 -4.77
CA LEU A 130 49.73 -15.52 -4.05
C LEU A 130 49.83 -15.36 -2.53
N GLN A 131 48.70 -15.52 -1.84
CA GLN A 131 48.56 -15.48 -0.39
C GLN A 131 48.83 -16.87 0.20
N ALA A 132 48.95 -16.94 1.52
CA ALA A 132 48.92 -18.23 2.20
C ALA A 132 47.63 -18.99 1.80
N HIS A 133 47.75 -20.29 1.56
CA HIS A 133 46.64 -21.18 1.18
C HIS A 133 46.05 -20.95 -0.23
N GLU A 134 46.71 -20.17 -1.09
CA GLU A 134 46.38 -20.04 -2.52
C GLU A 134 47.31 -20.86 -3.42
N LYS A 135 46.79 -21.39 -4.53
CA LYS A 135 47.57 -22.15 -5.51
C LYS A 135 47.06 -21.96 -6.94
N ILE A 136 47.96 -21.68 -7.87
CA ILE A 136 47.68 -21.80 -9.31
C ILE A 136 47.83 -23.27 -9.72
N VAL A 137 46.83 -23.80 -10.43
CA VAL A 137 46.79 -25.17 -10.95
C VAL A 137 46.69 -25.18 -12.47
N SER A 138 47.40 -26.12 -13.09
CA SER A 138 47.58 -26.17 -14.55
C SER A 138 46.75 -27.24 -15.26
N ASP A 139 46.25 -28.25 -14.53
CA ASP A 139 45.37 -29.28 -15.06
C ASP A 139 44.48 -29.91 -13.97
N PHE A 140 43.51 -30.72 -14.42
CA PHE A 140 42.56 -31.39 -13.53
C PHE A 140 43.23 -32.43 -12.61
N SER A 141 44.31 -33.08 -13.03
CA SER A 141 45.01 -34.08 -12.21
C SER A 141 45.71 -33.43 -11.02
N GLU A 142 46.30 -32.24 -11.23
CA GLU A 142 46.87 -31.42 -10.18
C GLU A 142 45.79 -30.95 -9.19
N LEU A 143 44.68 -30.40 -9.69
CA LEU A 143 43.55 -29.97 -8.87
C LEU A 143 42.99 -31.12 -8.03
N LYS A 144 42.69 -32.26 -8.67
CA LYS A 144 42.22 -33.49 -8.02
C LYS A 144 43.16 -33.91 -6.90
N ARG A 145 44.45 -34.07 -7.19
CA ARG A 145 45.45 -34.50 -6.21
C ARG A 145 45.52 -33.54 -5.01
N LEU A 146 45.43 -32.23 -5.24
CA LEU A 146 45.53 -31.24 -4.18
C LEU A 146 44.28 -31.19 -3.29
N ILE A 147 43.08 -31.32 -3.85
CA ILE A 147 41.83 -31.37 -3.10
C ILE A 147 41.71 -32.70 -2.33
N GLU A 148 41.99 -33.83 -2.98
CA GLU A 148 41.88 -35.16 -2.35
C GLU A 148 42.92 -35.40 -1.24
N ALA A 149 44.05 -34.68 -1.28
CA ALA A 149 45.08 -34.78 -0.24
C ALA A 149 44.78 -33.95 1.03
N GLN A 150 43.69 -33.17 1.04
CA GLN A 150 43.32 -32.37 2.22
C GLN A 150 42.86 -33.28 3.37
N GLY A 151 43.19 -32.88 4.60
CA GLY A 151 42.93 -33.70 5.81
C GLY A 151 44.06 -34.66 6.19
N ILE A 152 45.18 -34.66 5.45
CA ILE A 152 46.41 -35.34 5.85
C ILE A 152 47.31 -34.36 6.60
N GLU A 153 47.63 -34.67 7.86
CA GLU A 153 48.51 -33.85 8.71
C GLU A 153 49.87 -33.62 8.03
N GLY A 154 50.31 -32.37 7.91
CA GLY A 154 51.57 -31.99 7.26
C GLY A 154 51.52 -31.80 5.73
N VAL A 155 50.35 -31.95 5.09
CA VAL A 155 50.18 -31.68 3.65
C VAL A 155 49.60 -30.28 3.41
N ASN A 156 50.09 -29.60 2.36
CA ASN A 156 49.73 -28.23 1.98
C ASN A 156 48.22 -27.95 2.05
N GLN A 157 47.84 -27.06 2.96
CA GLN A 157 46.45 -26.70 3.24
C GLN A 157 45.97 -25.60 2.28
N TYR A 158 45.90 -25.85 0.98
CA TYR A 158 45.31 -24.85 0.07
C TYR A 158 43.80 -24.80 0.26
N THR A 159 43.20 -23.62 0.10
CA THR A 159 41.73 -23.41 0.15
C THR A 159 41.23 -22.62 -1.06
N THR A 160 42.13 -22.03 -1.84
CA THR A 160 41.77 -21.33 -3.09
C THR A 160 42.68 -21.80 -4.21
N TYR A 161 42.06 -22.21 -5.32
CA TYR A 161 42.72 -22.70 -6.51
C TYR A 161 42.40 -21.79 -7.69
N TYR A 162 43.43 -21.24 -8.32
CA TYR A 162 43.31 -20.42 -9.53
C TYR A 162 43.68 -21.25 -10.75
N LEU A 163 42.88 -21.22 -11.82
CA LEU A 163 43.18 -21.93 -13.05
C LEU A 163 44.20 -21.15 -13.89
N SER A 164 45.20 -21.84 -14.47
CA SER A 164 46.10 -21.26 -15.48
C SER A 164 45.93 -21.81 -16.89
N ALA A 165 44.99 -22.74 -17.05
CA ALA A 165 44.57 -23.34 -18.31
C ALA A 165 43.13 -23.84 -18.19
N ASP A 166 42.50 -24.13 -19.32
CA ASP A 166 41.20 -24.81 -19.31
C ASP A 166 41.33 -26.20 -18.68
N MET A 167 40.33 -26.56 -17.88
CA MET A 167 40.30 -27.81 -17.13
C MET A 167 39.44 -28.83 -17.88
N HIS A 168 39.90 -30.08 -17.94
CA HIS A 168 39.15 -31.20 -18.49
C HIS A 168 39.02 -32.29 -17.43
N ALA A 169 37.80 -32.47 -16.92
CA ALA A 169 37.53 -33.46 -15.90
C ALA A 169 37.80 -34.89 -16.40
N LEU A 170 38.26 -35.73 -15.48
CA LEU A 170 38.60 -37.13 -15.74
C LEU A 170 37.58 -38.07 -15.08
N VAL A 171 37.52 -39.29 -15.58
CA VAL A 171 36.77 -40.39 -14.94
C VAL A 171 37.16 -40.52 -13.47
N GLY A 172 36.19 -40.75 -12.60
CA GLY A 172 36.37 -40.80 -11.14
C GLY A 172 36.45 -39.44 -10.45
N GLY A 173 36.22 -38.33 -11.17
CA GLY A 173 35.89 -37.03 -10.59
C GLY A 173 36.92 -36.49 -9.61
N ILE A 174 36.47 -35.74 -8.59
CA ILE A 174 37.28 -35.35 -7.41
C ILE A 174 36.51 -35.75 -6.16
N LYS A 175 37.14 -36.50 -5.26
CA LYS A 175 36.54 -36.87 -3.96
C LYS A 175 36.91 -35.84 -2.90
N VAL A 176 35.98 -34.94 -2.61
CA VAL A 176 36.22 -33.91 -1.59
C VAL A 176 36.17 -34.56 -0.21
N PRO A 177 37.24 -34.43 0.60
CA PRO A 177 37.31 -35.06 1.92
C PRO A 177 36.40 -34.35 2.93
N ASN A 178 36.14 -35.04 4.04
CA ASN A 178 35.32 -34.50 5.12
C ASN A 178 35.95 -33.22 5.72
N ASN A 179 35.14 -32.23 6.12
CA ASN A 179 35.59 -30.95 6.72
C ASN A 179 36.35 -29.99 5.79
N TYR A 180 36.34 -30.22 4.47
CA TYR A 180 37.07 -29.35 3.57
C TYR A 180 36.16 -28.35 2.84
N SER A 181 36.57 -27.08 2.83
CA SER A 181 35.95 -25.98 2.09
C SER A 181 36.98 -25.38 1.15
N PHE A 182 36.56 -25.04 -0.06
CA PHE A 182 37.47 -24.51 -1.07
C PHE A 182 36.80 -23.58 -2.06
N ILE A 183 37.63 -22.82 -2.76
CA ILE A 183 37.27 -21.97 -3.89
C ILE A 183 38.06 -22.44 -5.11
N VAL A 184 37.37 -22.69 -6.22
CA VAL A 184 37.97 -22.74 -7.55
C VAL A 184 37.62 -21.45 -8.26
N ASP A 185 38.64 -20.64 -8.52
CA ASP A 185 38.55 -19.40 -9.26
C ASP A 185 39.08 -19.63 -10.69
N GLY A 186 38.22 -19.44 -11.68
CA GLY A 186 38.57 -19.63 -13.09
C GLY A 186 39.56 -18.61 -13.62
N THR A 187 39.86 -17.54 -12.87
CA THR A 187 40.71 -16.45 -13.34
C THR A 187 42.11 -16.56 -12.75
N ASN A 188 43.13 -16.59 -13.60
CA ASN A 188 44.51 -16.57 -13.15
C ASN A 188 44.86 -15.16 -12.61
N PRO A 189 45.25 -15.00 -11.32
CA PRO A 189 45.51 -13.69 -10.74
C PRO A 189 46.78 -13.02 -11.29
N GLU A 190 47.70 -13.79 -11.89
CA GLU A 190 48.94 -13.26 -12.49
C GLU A 190 48.73 -12.73 -13.91
N THR A 191 47.74 -13.24 -14.64
CA THR A 191 47.50 -12.87 -16.04
C THR A 191 46.16 -12.17 -16.27
N GLY A 192 45.21 -12.30 -15.32
CA GLY A 192 43.83 -11.85 -15.46
C GLY A 192 42.99 -12.68 -16.45
N ILE A 193 43.53 -13.78 -17.00
CA ILE A 193 42.83 -14.62 -17.98
C ILE A 193 41.83 -15.54 -17.26
N ARG A 194 40.58 -15.51 -17.72
CA ARG A 194 39.50 -16.41 -17.30
C ARG A 194 39.55 -17.70 -18.13
N HIS A 195 39.44 -18.84 -17.45
CA HIS A 195 39.50 -20.19 -18.03
C HIS A 195 38.18 -20.93 -17.92
N THR A 196 38.06 -22.04 -18.66
CA THR A 196 36.87 -22.89 -18.74
C THR A 196 37.07 -24.21 -17.99
N PHE A 197 36.03 -24.70 -17.31
CA PHE A 197 35.97 -26.04 -16.74
C PHE A 197 35.05 -26.93 -17.58
N ASN A 198 35.61 -28.00 -18.15
CA ASN A 198 34.87 -28.97 -18.96
C ASN A 198 34.57 -30.20 -18.11
N GLU A 199 33.29 -30.49 -17.89
CA GLU A 199 32.85 -31.64 -17.11
C GLU A 199 33.12 -32.97 -17.83
N TYR A 200 33.17 -34.05 -17.05
CA TYR A 200 33.30 -35.39 -17.61
C TYR A 200 31.93 -35.90 -18.03
N LYS A 201 31.82 -36.30 -19.29
CA LYS A 201 30.60 -36.85 -19.88
C LYS A 201 30.19 -38.16 -19.18
N SER A 202 29.27 -38.06 -18.22
CA SER A 202 28.83 -39.21 -17.41
C SER A 202 27.44 -38.99 -16.80
N ALA A 203 26.76 -40.09 -16.52
CA ALA A 203 25.53 -40.11 -15.72
C ALA A 203 25.80 -40.58 -14.28
N SER A 204 27.07 -40.60 -13.83
CA SER A 204 27.47 -41.00 -12.49
C SER A 204 27.92 -39.81 -11.66
N TYR A 205 27.41 -39.72 -10.42
CA TYR A 205 27.85 -38.73 -9.44
C TYR A 205 29.31 -38.97 -9.01
N SER A 206 29.87 -40.17 -9.23
CA SER A 206 31.29 -40.44 -8.92
C SER A 206 32.25 -39.74 -9.86
N ASP A 207 31.78 -39.28 -11.03
CA ASP A 207 32.60 -38.63 -12.05
C ASP A 207 32.54 -37.10 -11.99
N THR A 208 31.82 -36.54 -11.01
CA THR A 208 31.81 -35.11 -10.71
C THR A 208 32.74 -34.78 -9.53
N ILE A 209 32.81 -33.52 -9.13
CA ILE A 209 33.40 -33.14 -7.85
C ILE A 209 32.40 -33.54 -6.76
N HIS A 210 32.66 -34.68 -6.13
CA HIS A 210 31.75 -35.32 -5.23
C HIS A 210 32.18 -35.12 -3.78
N TYR A 211 31.28 -34.55 -2.99
CA TYR A 211 31.48 -34.40 -1.56
C TYR A 211 31.23 -35.73 -0.83
N THR A 212 32.29 -36.28 -0.21
CA THR A 212 32.26 -37.64 0.40
C THR A 212 32.12 -37.66 1.93
N GLY A 213 31.98 -36.50 2.57
CA GLY A 213 32.05 -36.43 4.03
C GLY A 213 30.76 -36.84 4.74
N ASN A 214 30.87 -37.79 5.67
CA ASN A 214 29.76 -38.25 6.51
C ASN A 214 29.19 -37.09 7.36
N GLY A 215 27.91 -36.77 7.15
CA GLY A 215 27.22 -35.59 7.69
C GLY A 215 26.98 -35.71 9.20
N ASN A 216 27.58 -34.79 9.97
CA ASN A 216 27.25 -34.42 11.37
C ASN A 216 28.11 -33.20 11.83
N GLY A 217 28.57 -32.33 10.92
CA GLY A 217 29.54 -31.25 11.22
C GLY A 217 29.06 -29.85 10.78
N ASN A 218 29.90 -28.83 11.03
CA ASN A 218 29.68 -27.43 10.61
C ASN A 218 29.45 -27.29 9.10
N GLU A 219 28.83 -26.17 8.68
CA GLU A 219 28.65 -25.81 7.26
C GLU A 219 29.98 -25.86 6.48
N ARG A 220 29.93 -26.40 5.25
CA ARG A 220 31.09 -26.52 4.37
C ARG A 220 30.81 -25.88 3.03
N ALA A 221 31.65 -24.93 2.67
CA ALA A 221 31.47 -24.11 1.48
C ALA A 221 32.39 -24.59 0.36
N MET A 222 31.79 -24.93 -0.78
CA MET A 222 32.50 -25.22 -2.02
C MET A 222 32.06 -24.22 -3.07
N THR A 223 32.99 -23.43 -3.56
CA THR A 223 32.68 -22.28 -4.42
C THR A 223 33.38 -22.40 -5.76
N PHE A 224 32.62 -22.17 -6.83
CA PHE A 224 33.13 -21.88 -8.16
C PHE A 224 32.90 -20.41 -8.46
N ARG A 225 33.94 -19.71 -8.91
CA ARG A 225 33.79 -18.30 -9.29
C ARG A 225 34.61 -17.87 -10.48
N ASN A 226 34.17 -16.80 -11.15
CA ASN A 226 34.83 -16.19 -12.31
C ASN A 226 35.27 -17.24 -13.35
N ILE A 227 34.35 -18.12 -13.74
CA ILE A 227 34.66 -19.32 -14.55
C ILE A 227 33.54 -19.63 -15.53
N ALA A 228 33.89 -20.12 -16.71
CA ALA A 228 32.93 -20.71 -17.64
C ALA A 228 32.91 -22.23 -17.43
N ILE A 229 31.75 -22.86 -17.48
CA ILE A 229 31.58 -24.29 -17.24
C ILE A 229 30.80 -24.91 -18.40
N GLU A 230 31.45 -25.85 -19.08
CA GLU A 230 30.83 -26.70 -20.10
C GLU A 230 30.37 -27.99 -19.43
N GLY A 231 29.07 -28.03 -19.14
CA GLY A 231 28.38 -29.06 -18.41
C GLY A 231 28.00 -30.27 -19.27
N GLU A 232 28.37 -31.44 -18.79
CA GLU A 232 28.19 -32.72 -19.48
C GLU A 232 27.76 -33.84 -18.53
N ASN A 233 27.83 -33.64 -17.21
CA ASN A 233 27.44 -34.63 -16.22
C ASN A 233 25.99 -34.46 -15.78
N TYR A 234 25.25 -35.56 -15.61
CA TYR A 234 23.89 -35.54 -15.09
C TYR A 234 23.78 -34.86 -13.71
N TYR A 235 24.76 -35.08 -12.83
CA TYR A 235 24.78 -34.55 -11.45
C TYR A 235 25.48 -33.18 -11.34
N GLY A 236 25.78 -32.55 -12.49
CA GLY A 236 26.44 -31.25 -12.59
C GLY A 236 27.89 -31.20 -12.12
N THR A 237 28.39 -29.99 -11.88
CA THR A 237 29.81 -29.72 -11.59
C THR A 237 30.22 -30.20 -10.20
N LEU A 238 29.27 -30.16 -9.27
CA LEU A 238 29.45 -30.58 -7.89
C LEU A 238 28.22 -31.35 -7.43
N SER A 239 28.46 -32.48 -6.75
CA SER A 239 27.40 -33.25 -6.09
C SER A 239 27.64 -33.49 -4.60
N SER A 240 26.58 -33.42 -3.82
CA SER A 240 26.52 -33.82 -2.41
C SER A 240 25.16 -34.40 -2.06
N ILE A 241 25.15 -35.38 -1.15
CA ILE A 241 23.94 -35.95 -0.54
C ILE A 241 23.89 -35.67 0.97
N TYR A 242 24.79 -34.81 1.47
CA TYR A 242 25.00 -34.60 2.90
C TYR A 242 24.48 -33.22 3.34
N GLN A 243 23.97 -33.18 4.58
CA GLN A 243 23.52 -31.94 5.21
C GLN A 243 24.66 -30.95 5.42
N ASN A 244 24.31 -29.67 5.59
CA ASN A 244 25.25 -28.56 5.85
C ASN A 244 26.30 -28.35 4.74
N THR A 245 25.96 -28.74 3.50
CA THR A 245 26.78 -28.47 2.32
C THR A 245 26.29 -27.18 1.66
N LEU A 246 27.14 -26.15 1.60
CA LEU A 246 26.90 -24.94 0.82
C LEU A 246 27.69 -25.01 -0.49
N ILE A 247 27.00 -24.99 -1.62
CA ILE A 247 27.62 -24.87 -2.94
C ILE A 247 27.34 -23.47 -3.47
N THR A 248 28.38 -22.74 -3.86
CA THR A 248 28.24 -21.39 -4.41
C THR A 248 28.77 -21.32 -5.84
N TYR A 249 27.97 -20.73 -6.73
CA TYR A 249 28.39 -20.31 -8.06
C TYR A 249 28.34 -18.78 -8.10
N ASP A 250 29.49 -18.14 -8.25
CA ASP A 250 29.65 -16.68 -8.19
C ASP A 250 30.32 -16.15 -9.46
N ASN A 251 29.63 -15.35 -10.27
CA ASN A 251 30.12 -14.92 -11.58
C ASN A 251 30.50 -16.12 -12.47
N VAL A 252 29.56 -17.06 -12.59
CA VAL A 252 29.70 -18.28 -13.38
C VAL A 252 28.87 -18.17 -14.65
N GLU A 253 29.42 -18.67 -15.74
CA GLU A 253 28.67 -18.94 -16.96
C GLU A 253 28.60 -20.46 -17.13
N TYR A 254 27.41 -21.04 -17.16
CA TYR A 254 27.22 -22.49 -17.21
C TYR A 254 26.37 -22.89 -18.42
N TYR A 255 26.84 -23.88 -19.18
CA TYR A 255 26.12 -24.48 -20.30
C TYR A 255 26.02 -25.98 -20.11
N GLY A 256 24.84 -26.52 -19.83
CA GLY A 256 24.74 -27.97 -19.65
C GLY A 256 23.39 -28.44 -19.13
N PRO A 257 23.26 -29.73 -18.79
CA PRO A 257 21.98 -30.33 -18.44
C PRO A 257 21.48 -29.98 -17.03
N GLN A 258 22.38 -29.75 -16.06
CA GLN A 258 22.07 -29.47 -14.65
C GLN A 258 23.35 -28.96 -13.95
N ILE A 259 23.32 -27.81 -13.27
CA ILE A 259 24.56 -27.22 -12.71
C ILE A 259 25.07 -27.95 -11.46
N THR A 260 24.16 -28.49 -10.63
CA THR A 260 24.54 -29.15 -9.37
C THR A 260 23.47 -30.08 -8.83
N HIS A 261 23.89 -31.02 -7.98
CA HIS A 261 23.03 -31.89 -7.19
C HIS A 261 23.42 -31.82 -5.71
N ASN A 262 22.64 -31.13 -4.88
CA ASN A 262 22.88 -30.89 -3.45
C ASN A 262 21.63 -31.13 -2.60
N ILE A 263 21.00 -32.29 -2.78
CA ILE A 263 19.65 -32.64 -2.27
C ILE A 263 19.43 -32.46 -0.75
N ARG A 264 20.48 -32.31 0.06
CA ARG A 264 20.40 -32.09 1.52
C ARG A 264 21.05 -30.78 1.98
N GLY A 265 21.47 -29.93 1.05
CA GLY A 265 22.24 -28.72 1.33
C GLY A 265 21.64 -27.45 0.72
N THR A 266 22.45 -26.40 0.72
CA THR A 266 22.12 -25.09 0.18
C THR A 266 22.92 -24.81 -1.09
N VAL A 267 22.27 -24.29 -2.12
CA VAL A 267 22.91 -23.80 -3.34
C VAL A 267 22.72 -22.29 -3.41
N LYS A 268 23.82 -21.56 -3.61
CA LYS A 268 23.82 -20.11 -3.82
C LYS A 268 24.27 -19.78 -5.24
N ILE A 269 23.44 -19.07 -5.98
CA ILE A 269 23.77 -18.51 -7.29
C ILE A 269 23.92 -16.99 -7.14
N HIS A 270 25.11 -16.49 -7.48
CA HIS A 270 25.43 -15.07 -7.41
C HIS A 270 25.95 -14.58 -8.76
N ASN A 271 25.40 -13.49 -9.29
CA ASN A 271 25.97 -12.79 -10.45
C ASN A 271 26.23 -13.70 -11.68
N SER A 272 25.41 -14.73 -11.90
CA SER A 272 25.73 -15.83 -12.83
C SER A 272 24.72 -15.97 -13.97
N ASN A 273 25.18 -16.52 -15.09
CA ASN A 273 24.38 -16.87 -16.27
C ASN A 273 24.32 -18.38 -16.43
N ILE A 274 23.14 -18.98 -16.30
CA ILE A 274 22.95 -20.42 -16.33
C ILE A 274 22.05 -20.79 -17.51
N TYR A 275 22.57 -21.62 -18.41
CA TYR A 275 21.88 -22.13 -19.58
C TYR A 275 21.67 -23.64 -19.42
N ILE A 276 20.43 -24.03 -19.13
CA ILE A 276 20.03 -25.42 -19.04
C ILE A 276 19.62 -25.90 -20.43
N ILE A 277 20.54 -26.63 -21.04
CA ILE A 277 20.46 -27.11 -22.41
C ILE A 277 20.81 -28.59 -22.45
N ARG A 278 20.51 -29.24 -23.57
CA ARG A 278 20.88 -30.65 -23.76
C ARG A 278 22.42 -30.81 -23.69
N GLY A 279 22.88 -31.56 -22.70
CA GLY A 279 24.24 -32.10 -22.66
C GLY A 279 24.40 -33.30 -23.60
N ARG A 280 25.63 -33.79 -23.80
CA ARG A 280 25.85 -35.00 -24.62
C ARG A 280 25.57 -36.29 -23.84
N ALA A 281 25.54 -36.26 -22.51
CA ALA A 281 25.23 -37.41 -21.66
C ALA A 281 23.77 -37.42 -21.16
N SER A 282 23.13 -36.26 -21.07
CA SER A 282 21.77 -36.10 -20.53
C SER A 282 20.97 -35.09 -21.33
N ALA A 283 19.64 -35.24 -21.34
CA ALA A 283 18.75 -34.18 -21.79
C ALA A 283 18.86 -32.95 -20.87
N ALA A 284 18.38 -31.79 -21.34
CA ALA A 284 18.16 -30.66 -20.45
C ALA A 284 17.21 -31.07 -19.32
N HIS A 285 17.62 -30.76 -18.09
CA HIS A 285 16.98 -31.25 -16.86
C HIS A 285 16.50 -30.05 -16.03
N GLU A 286 16.56 -30.13 -14.70
CA GLU A 286 16.44 -28.99 -13.80
C GLU A 286 17.74 -28.15 -13.76
N VAL A 287 17.64 -26.91 -13.25
CA VAL A 287 18.83 -26.11 -12.94
C VAL A 287 19.62 -26.80 -11.82
N MET A 288 18.95 -27.16 -10.73
CA MET A 288 19.58 -27.72 -9.55
C MET A 288 18.62 -28.60 -8.75
N GLU A 289 19.21 -29.52 -8.00
CA GLU A 289 18.55 -30.22 -6.89
C GLU A 289 19.10 -29.71 -5.55
N ALA A 290 18.25 -29.26 -4.63
CA ALA A 290 18.69 -28.73 -3.34
C ALA A 290 17.65 -28.84 -2.21
N THR A 291 18.06 -28.63 -0.95
CA THR A 291 17.11 -28.30 0.12
C THR A 291 16.79 -26.82 0.13
N HIS A 292 17.81 -25.96 -0.05
CA HIS A 292 17.62 -24.51 -0.12
C HIS A 292 18.31 -23.94 -1.35
N ALA A 293 17.64 -23.05 -2.07
CA ALA A 293 18.22 -22.27 -3.17
C ALA A 293 18.22 -20.79 -2.80
N MET A 294 19.34 -20.11 -3.05
CA MET A 294 19.52 -18.69 -2.75
C MET A 294 20.06 -17.94 -3.97
N PHE A 295 19.37 -16.87 -4.37
CA PHE A 295 19.77 -16.01 -5.48
C PHE A 295 20.20 -14.63 -4.95
N THR A 296 21.37 -14.16 -5.39
CA THR A 296 21.94 -12.86 -4.99
C THR A 296 22.54 -12.10 -6.18
N GLY A 297 22.54 -10.77 -6.15
CA GLY A 297 23.04 -9.96 -7.28
C GLY A 297 22.24 -10.19 -8.57
N GLN A 298 22.88 -10.08 -9.73
CA GLN A 298 22.21 -10.18 -11.04
C GLN A 298 22.38 -11.58 -11.65
N THR A 299 21.32 -12.38 -11.69
CA THR A 299 21.35 -13.76 -12.20
C THR A 299 20.42 -13.92 -13.40
N TYR A 300 20.88 -14.64 -14.42
CA TYR A 300 20.11 -14.97 -15.62
C TYR A 300 19.99 -16.48 -15.76
N LEU A 301 18.78 -16.98 -15.94
CA LEU A 301 18.49 -18.40 -16.16
C LEU A 301 17.77 -18.57 -17.51
N ILE A 302 18.32 -19.38 -18.41
CA ILE A 302 17.62 -19.85 -19.61
C ILE A 302 17.45 -21.35 -19.49
N VAL A 303 16.21 -21.81 -19.54
CA VAL A 303 15.84 -23.20 -19.31
C VAL A 303 15.04 -23.73 -20.50
N ASP A 304 15.55 -24.80 -21.11
CA ASP A 304 14.90 -25.56 -22.18
C ASP A 304 14.66 -27.01 -21.70
N SER A 305 13.84 -27.15 -20.66
CA SER A 305 13.60 -28.43 -19.98
C SER A 305 12.28 -29.06 -20.43
N ALA A 306 12.17 -30.39 -20.31
CA ALA A 306 10.90 -31.11 -20.52
C ALA A 306 10.22 -31.52 -19.20
N LEU A 307 10.76 -31.09 -18.05
CA LEU A 307 10.22 -31.37 -16.72
C LEU A 307 9.04 -30.43 -16.38
N ASN A 308 8.46 -30.55 -15.19
CA ASN A 308 7.38 -29.65 -14.74
C ASN A 308 7.91 -28.37 -14.09
N GLU A 309 9.10 -28.45 -13.48
CA GLU A 309 9.80 -27.36 -12.81
C GLU A 309 11.31 -27.40 -13.09
N PHE A 310 11.99 -26.27 -12.88
CA PHE A 310 13.44 -26.18 -13.04
C PHE A 310 14.22 -25.99 -11.73
N LEU A 311 13.56 -25.66 -10.61
CA LEU A 311 14.18 -25.70 -9.29
C LEU A 311 13.58 -26.88 -8.51
N ASN A 312 14.30 -28.00 -8.50
CA ASN A 312 13.96 -29.18 -7.71
C ASN A 312 14.45 -28.95 -6.26
N VAL A 313 13.70 -28.15 -5.53
CA VAL A 313 14.03 -27.69 -4.17
C VAL A 313 12.99 -28.23 -3.20
N THR A 314 13.40 -28.67 -2.01
CA THR A 314 12.49 -29.30 -1.03
C THR A 314 12.21 -28.48 0.23
N GLY A 315 13.01 -27.45 0.50
CA GLY A 315 12.88 -26.58 1.68
C GLY A 315 12.45 -25.17 1.31
N SER A 316 13.36 -24.35 0.78
CA SER A 316 13.04 -22.97 0.42
C SER A 316 13.81 -22.42 -0.78
N ILE A 317 13.17 -21.49 -1.49
CA ILE A 317 13.77 -20.68 -2.54
C ILE A 317 13.76 -19.23 -2.06
N THR A 318 14.94 -18.62 -1.93
CA THR A 318 15.08 -17.25 -1.44
C THR A 318 15.75 -16.35 -2.48
N PHE A 319 15.06 -15.29 -2.88
CA PHE A 319 15.61 -14.18 -3.66
C PHE A 319 15.95 -13.06 -2.68
N LYS A 320 17.25 -12.79 -2.50
CA LYS A 320 17.74 -11.88 -1.45
C LYS A 320 17.53 -10.42 -1.81
N GLU A 321 17.54 -9.56 -0.78
CA GLU A 321 17.44 -8.11 -0.93
C GLU A 321 18.41 -7.58 -2.01
N ASP A 322 17.92 -6.61 -2.79
CA ASP A 322 18.61 -5.99 -3.93
C ASP A 322 19.05 -6.94 -5.07
N SER A 323 18.59 -8.20 -5.11
CA SER A 323 18.89 -9.12 -6.20
C SER A 323 17.95 -8.95 -7.39
N THR A 324 18.43 -9.22 -8.61
CA THR A 324 17.57 -9.42 -9.78
C THR A 324 17.82 -10.80 -10.36
N THR A 325 16.76 -11.58 -10.52
CA THR A 325 16.81 -12.87 -11.22
C THR A 325 15.88 -12.84 -12.41
N THR A 326 16.44 -12.88 -13.61
CA THR A 326 15.69 -12.94 -14.87
C THR A 326 15.68 -14.38 -15.37
N ILE A 327 14.50 -14.91 -15.65
CA ILE A 327 14.25 -16.30 -16.02
C ILE A 327 13.55 -16.35 -17.38
N SER A 328 14.07 -17.16 -18.29
CA SER A 328 13.39 -17.59 -19.51
C SER A 328 13.23 -19.10 -19.46
N SER A 329 12.00 -19.60 -19.28
CA SER A 329 11.74 -21.03 -19.06
C SER A 329 10.42 -21.47 -19.68
N ASN A 330 10.36 -22.68 -20.24
CA ASN A 330 9.11 -23.31 -20.69
C ASN A 330 8.43 -24.16 -19.59
N VAL A 331 9.06 -24.26 -18.42
CA VAL A 331 8.58 -25.02 -17.25
C VAL A 331 8.47 -24.08 -16.03
N SER A 332 7.79 -24.53 -14.97
CA SER A 332 7.52 -23.72 -13.77
C SER A 332 8.82 -23.38 -13.01
N ILE A 333 8.84 -22.28 -12.24
CA ILE A 333 9.97 -22.02 -11.32
C ILE A 333 10.08 -23.17 -10.32
N VAL A 334 8.94 -23.50 -9.72
CA VAL A 334 8.76 -24.59 -8.76
C VAL A 334 7.34 -25.14 -8.91
N ASP A 335 7.21 -26.46 -8.81
CA ASP A 335 5.93 -27.19 -8.82
C ASP A 335 5.86 -28.15 -7.62
N ASP A 336 6.05 -27.61 -6.41
CA ASP A 336 6.10 -28.39 -5.17
C ASP A 336 5.30 -27.73 -4.03
N THR A 337 4.40 -28.50 -3.44
CA THR A 337 3.49 -28.06 -2.37
C THR A 337 4.15 -27.88 -1.00
N GLY A 338 5.41 -28.32 -0.83
CA GLY A 338 6.18 -28.30 0.41
C GLY A 338 7.21 -27.16 0.51
N VAL A 339 7.41 -26.40 -0.56
CA VAL A 339 8.48 -25.38 -0.65
C VAL A 339 8.01 -23.99 -0.22
N ASP A 340 8.81 -23.32 0.61
CA ASP A 340 8.61 -21.91 0.94
C ASP A 340 9.37 -21.01 -0.05
N VAL A 341 8.66 -20.08 -0.71
CA VAL A 341 9.26 -19.08 -1.60
C VAL A 341 9.31 -17.73 -0.89
N VAL A 342 10.50 -17.14 -0.81
CA VAL A 342 10.73 -15.85 -0.17
C VAL A 342 11.36 -14.89 -1.17
N ILE A 343 10.73 -13.75 -1.38
CA ILE A 343 11.25 -12.65 -2.20
C ILE A 343 11.43 -11.47 -1.25
N GLU A 344 12.68 -11.20 -0.90
CA GLU A 344 13.01 -10.13 0.04
C GLU A 344 12.78 -8.74 -0.57
N LYS A 345 12.85 -7.71 0.28
CA LYS A 345 12.65 -6.33 -0.10
C LYS A 345 13.56 -5.95 -1.27
N ASP A 346 13.04 -5.17 -2.23
CA ASP A 346 13.77 -4.66 -3.39
C ASP A 346 14.38 -5.74 -4.32
N ALA A 347 14.17 -7.03 -4.04
CA ALA A 347 14.49 -8.12 -4.96
C ALA A 347 13.53 -8.11 -6.16
N VAL A 348 14.00 -8.50 -7.33
CA VAL A 348 13.22 -8.57 -8.58
C VAL A 348 13.32 -9.98 -9.16
N VAL A 349 12.19 -10.62 -9.40
CA VAL A 349 12.08 -11.91 -10.06
C VAL A 349 11.25 -11.76 -11.32
N ASP A 350 11.91 -11.83 -12.47
CA ASP A 350 11.29 -11.65 -13.79
C ASP A 350 11.24 -12.99 -14.53
N PHE A 351 10.09 -13.67 -14.47
CA PHE A 351 9.85 -14.90 -15.23
C PHE A 351 9.21 -14.62 -16.57
N ASN A 352 9.74 -15.21 -17.63
CA ASN A 352 9.21 -15.17 -18.98
C ASN A 352 9.15 -16.59 -19.55
N GLN A 353 8.05 -16.93 -20.23
CA GLN A 353 7.98 -18.18 -20.97
C GLN A 353 9.05 -18.21 -22.08
N ASN A 354 9.84 -19.29 -22.12
CA ASN A 354 10.74 -19.56 -23.24
C ASN A 354 9.92 -20.04 -24.45
N THR A 355 9.59 -19.13 -25.36
CA THR A 355 8.77 -19.41 -26.55
C THR A 355 9.52 -20.15 -27.67
N SER A 356 10.85 -20.35 -27.53
CA SER A 356 11.64 -21.14 -28.48
C SER A 356 11.53 -22.64 -28.25
N ALA A 357 11.08 -23.06 -27.06
CA ALA A 357 10.89 -24.45 -26.68
C ALA A 357 9.42 -24.88 -26.84
N SER A 358 9.20 -26.18 -27.05
CA SER A 358 7.84 -26.73 -27.04
C SER A 358 7.30 -26.82 -25.60
N GLY A 359 6.05 -26.45 -25.39
CA GLY A 359 5.36 -26.61 -24.11
C GLY A 359 4.98 -25.29 -23.45
N ASN A 360 4.17 -25.41 -22.40
CA ASN A 360 3.73 -24.29 -21.57
C ASN A 360 4.01 -24.62 -20.12
N PRO A 361 4.45 -23.64 -19.30
CA PRO A 361 4.57 -23.87 -17.88
C PRO A 361 3.20 -24.24 -17.29
N ASN A 362 3.17 -25.26 -16.44
CA ASN A 362 1.97 -25.55 -15.64
C ASN A 362 1.66 -24.37 -14.73
N TYR A 363 2.70 -23.84 -14.08
CA TYR A 363 2.61 -22.73 -13.15
C TYR A 363 3.69 -21.70 -13.42
N GLY A 364 3.47 -20.44 -13.04
CA GLY A 364 4.60 -19.57 -12.73
C GLY A 364 5.29 -20.07 -11.46
N ILE A 365 4.50 -20.22 -10.39
CA ILE A 365 4.90 -20.79 -9.09
C ILE A 365 3.78 -21.66 -8.54
N GLN A 366 4.10 -22.89 -8.13
CA GLN A 366 3.33 -23.66 -7.15
C GLN A 366 4.21 -23.95 -5.93
N ALA A 367 3.79 -23.45 -4.77
CA ALA A 367 4.56 -23.48 -3.52
C ALA A 367 3.69 -23.80 -2.30
N LYS A 368 4.32 -24.12 -1.16
CA LYS A 368 3.65 -24.14 0.14
C LYS A 368 3.25 -22.72 0.54
N THR A 369 4.24 -21.83 0.64
CA THR A 369 4.06 -20.42 0.96
C THR A 369 4.76 -19.53 -0.04
N LEU A 370 4.23 -18.32 -0.22
CA LEU A 370 4.93 -17.21 -0.86
C LEU A 370 4.91 -16.01 0.11
N ASP A 371 6.09 -15.56 0.54
CA ASP A 371 6.30 -14.30 1.25
C ASP A 371 7.03 -13.32 0.33
N ASN A 372 6.31 -12.33 -0.19
CA ASN A 372 6.81 -11.37 -1.15
C ASN A 372 6.89 -9.95 -0.56
N ALA A 373 8.10 -9.44 -0.37
CA ALA A 373 8.39 -8.05 -0.07
C ALA A 373 9.04 -7.30 -1.24
N GLY A 374 9.40 -8.00 -2.33
CA GLY A 374 10.03 -7.44 -3.53
C GLY A 374 9.08 -7.35 -4.73
N THR A 375 9.60 -7.55 -5.94
CA THR A 375 8.85 -7.54 -7.20
C THR A 375 8.88 -8.92 -7.83
N LEU A 376 7.70 -9.49 -8.11
CA LEU A 376 7.51 -10.74 -8.82
C LEU A 376 6.71 -10.49 -10.10
N ASN A 377 7.31 -10.76 -11.26
CA ASN A 377 6.65 -10.69 -12.56
C ASN A 377 6.60 -12.08 -13.19
N LEU A 378 5.41 -12.57 -13.47
CA LEU A 378 5.15 -13.88 -14.08
C LEU A 378 4.53 -13.68 -15.46
N ASN A 379 5.32 -13.84 -16.52
CA ASN A 379 4.90 -13.59 -17.90
C ASN A 379 4.89 -14.89 -18.72
N ALA A 380 3.79 -15.20 -19.40
CA ALA A 380 3.69 -16.36 -20.29
C ALA A 380 2.69 -16.15 -21.42
N ASN A 381 2.85 -16.83 -22.57
CA ASN A 381 1.74 -16.94 -23.51
C ASN A 381 0.61 -17.78 -22.88
N THR A 382 0.97 -18.88 -22.23
CA THR A 382 -0.02 -19.72 -21.55
C THR A 382 0.52 -20.28 -20.25
N PHE A 383 -0.28 -20.17 -19.18
CA PHE A 383 -0.14 -21.01 -17.99
C PHE A 383 -1.14 -22.17 -18.09
N ALA A 384 -0.62 -23.41 -18.18
CA ALA A 384 -1.46 -24.59 -18.40
C ALA A 384 -2.34 -24.95 -17.20
N LEU A 385 -2.00 -24.47 -15.99
CA LEU A 385 -2.80 -24.60 -14.78
C LEU A 385 -3.06 -23.24 -14.14
N SER A 386 -2.07 -22.64 -13.48
CA SER A 386 -2.26 -21.35 -12.80
C SER A 386 -1.08 -20.39 -12.96
N GLY A 387 -1.32 -19.08 -12.89
CA GLY A 387 -0.19 -18.14 -12.76
C GLY A 387 0.56 -18.36 -11.44
N LEU A 388 -0.17 -18.27 -10.34
CA LEU A 388 0.35 -18.44 -8.98
C LEU A 388 -0.53 -19.38 -8.16
N ARG A 389 0.09 -20.34 -7.47
CA ARG A 389 -0.60 -21.26 -6.55
C ARG A 389 0.18 -21.43 -5.24
N THR A 390 -0.51 -21.27 -4.11
CA THR A 390 0.04 -21.61 -2.80
C THR A 390 -0.88 -22.54 -2.02
N TYR A 391 -0.31 -23.42 -1.21
CA TYR A 391 -1.08 -24.40 -0.43
C TYR A 391 -1.38 -23.98 0.99
N ASP A 392 -0.55 -23.11 1.56
CA ASP A 392 -0.67 -22.65 2.94
C ASP A 392 -0.96 -21.14 2.99
N LYS A 393 -0.04 -20.32 2.48
CA LYS A 393 -0.17 -18.86 2.59
C LYS A 393 0.42 -18.11 1.41
N LEU A 394 -0.25 -17.02 1.03
CA LEU A 394 0.26 -15.94 0.20
C LEU A 394 0.29 -14.66 1.03
N LEU A 395 1.49 -14.18 1.35
CA LEU A 395 1.73 -12.89 2.00
C LEU A 395 2.41 -11.96 1.00
N ASN A 396 1.75 -10.86 0.66
CA ASN A 396 2.30 -9.85 -0.24
C ASN A 396 2.41 -8.49 0.46
N LYS A 397 3.61 -7.93 0.46
CA LYS A 397 3.96 -6.56 0.84
C LYS A 397 4.65 -5.80 -0.29
N GLY A 398 5.12 -6.53 -1.29
CA GLY A 398 5.74 -6.00 -2.51
C GLY A 398 4.77 -5.91 -3.68
N SER A 399 5.27 -6.15 -4.90
CA SER A 399 4.49 -6.16 -6.14
C SER A 399 4.44 -7.55 -6.75
N ILE A 400 3.25 -7.99 -7.17
CA ILE A 400 3.04 -9.21 -7.97
C ILE A 400 2.33 -8.82 -9.26
N THR A 401 2.94 -9.12 -10.40
CA THR A 401 2.32 -9.01 -11.73
C THR A 401 2.23 -10.39 -12.35
N ILE A 402 1.03 -10.77 -12.79
CA ILE A 402 0.82 -11.95 -13.64
C ILE A 402 0.30 -11.44 -14.97
N ASP A 403 1.04 -11.70 -16.04
CA ASP A 403 0.71 -11.22 -17.40
C ASP A 403 0.75 -12.41 -18.35
N ALA A 404 -0.43 -12.85 -18.80
CA ALA A 404 -0.49 -13.98 -19.73
C ALA A 404 -1.63 -13.88 -20.73
N LYS A 405 -1.40 -14.33 -21.96
CA LYS A 405 -2.50 -14.40 -22.94
C LYS A 405 -3.59 -15.37 -22.46
N ASP A 406 -3.23 -16.61 -22.11
CA ASP A 406 -4.18 -17.63 -21.66
C ASP A 406 -3.80 -18.21 -20.29
N ILE A 407 -4.75 -18.32 -19.37
CA ILE A 407 -4.62 -19.07 -18.12
C ILE A 407 -5.73 -20.11 -18.05
N VAL A 408 -5.36 -21.40 -17.98
CA VAL A 408 -6.37 -22.47 -18.12
C VAL A 408 -7.24 -22.57 -16.87
N TYR A 409 -6.68 -22.59 -15.66
CA TYR A 409 -7.49 -22.76 -14.44
C TYR A 409 -7.53 -21.52 -13.57
N TYR A 410 -6.42 -21.10 -12.96
CA TYR A 410 -6.48 -20.01 -11.97
C TYR A 410 -5.46 -18.90 -12.22
N GLY A 411 -5.89 -17.64 -12.14
CA GLY A 411 -4.92 -16.54 -12.03
C GLY A 411 -4.09 -16.70 -10.76
N ILE A 412 -4.77 -16.67 -9.62
CA ILE A 412 -4.21 -16.89 -8.28
C ILE A 412 -5.06 -17.93 -7.54
N ASN A 413 -4.42 -18.96 -6.98
CA ASN A 413 -5.08 -20.01 -6.19
C ASN A 413 -4.37 -20.21 -4.84
N VAL A 414 -5.04 -19.87 -3.74
CA VAL A 414 -4.58 -20.13 -2.38
C VAL A 414 -5.46 -21.22 -1.78
N VAL A 415 -4.93 -22.44 -1.71
CA VAL A 415 -5.72 -23.65 -1.41
C VAL A 415 -6.10 -23.74 0.06
N ASN A 416 -5.33 -23.11 0.96
CA ASN A 416 -5.50 -23.32 2.40
C ASN A 416 -6.85 -22.81 2.92
N ASN A 417 -7.50 -23.63 3.73
CA ASN A 417 -8.79 -23.36 4.37
C ASN A 417 -8.65 -22.75 5.78
N VAL A 418 -7.63 -21.91 6.00
CA VAL A 418 -7.42 -21.19 7.26
C VAL A 418 -7.58 -19.68 7.08
N PRO A 419 -8.01 -18.95 8.13
CA PRO A 419 -8.00 -17.49 8.09
C PRO A 419 -6.61 -16.92 7.80
N ASN A 420 -6.56 -15.78 7.12
CA ASN A 420 -5.33 -15.06 6.73
C ASN A 420 -4.43 -15.84 5.76
N SER A 421 -5.02 -16.73 4.94
CA SER A 421 -4.28 -17.49 3.93
C SER A 421 -3.87 -16.63 2.73
N PHE A 422 -4.66 -15.63 2.34
CA PHE A 422 -4.28 -14.65 1.33
C PHE A 422 -4.33 -13.24 1.91
N VAL A 423 -3.14 -12.65 2.09
CA VAL A 423 -2.95 -11.31 2.65
C VAL A 423 -2.13 -10.45 1.68
N ASN A 424 -2.70 -9.33 1.28
CA ASN A 424 -2.00 -8.23 0.61
C ASN A 424 -2.00 -7.01 1.53
N ASP A 425 -0.83 -6.67 2.07
CA ASP A 425 -0.62 -5.67 3.12
C ASP A 425 0.31 -4.57 2.60
N GLY A 426 -0.28 -3.45 2.18
CA GLY A 426 0.44 -2.35 1.51
C GLY A 426 1.02 -2.70 0.13
N GLY A 427 0.91 -3.95 -0.31
CA GLY A 427 1.44 -4.43 -1.59
C GLY A 427 0.52 -4.19 -2.79
N LYS A 428 1.04 -4.50 -3.98
CA LYS A 428 0.32 -4.39 -5.26
C LYS A 428 0.19 -5.74 -5.92
N ILE A 429 -1.00 -6.04 -6.44
CA ILE A 429 -1.27 -7.24 -7.24
C ILE A 429 -1.92 -6.80 -8.55
N HIS A 430 -1.35 -7.19 -9.67
CA HIS A 430 -1.91 -6.95 -11.01
C HIS A 430 -2.01 -8.26 -11.78
N LEU A 431 -3.24 -8.70 -12.05
CA LEU A 431 -3.54 -9.84 -12.91
C LEU A 431 -4.02 -9.33 -14.28
N LYS A 432 -3.25 -9.63 -15.32
CA LYS A 432 -3.57 -9.32 -16.71
C LYS A 432 -3.67 -10.60 -17.51
N ALA A 433 -4.79 -10.78 -18.21
CA ALA A 433 -4.88 -11.85 -19.20
C ALA A 433 -5.89 -11.62 -20.30
N ASP A 434 -5.60 -12.10 -21.51
CA ASP A 434 -6.62 -12.11 -22.57
C ASP A 434 -7.73 -13.09 -22.20
N LYS A 435 -7.41 -14.21 -21.53
CA LYS A 435 -8.37 -15.23 -21.13
C LYS A 435 -7.99 -15.99 -19.87
N ILE A 436 -8.97 -16.24 -19.00
CA ILE A 436 -8.87 -17.16 -17.86
C ILE A 436 -10.09 -18.10 -17.87
N THR A 437 -9.90 -19.42 -17.94
CA THR A 437 -11.05 -20.35 -18.09
C THR A 437 -11.69 -20.73 -16.75
N GLY A 438 -10.88 -20.99 -15.71
CA GLY A 438 -11.37 -21.07 -14.32
C GLY A 438 -11.35 -19.69 -13.65
N PHE A 439 -11.04 -19.61 -12.36
CA PHE A 439 -11.22 -18.39 -11.58
C PHE A 439 -10.01 -17.45 -11.68
N ASN A 440 -10.25 -16.14 -11.69
CA ASN A 440 -9.15 -15.19 -11.57
C ASN A 440 -8.51 -15.32 -10.18
N VAL A 441 -9.33 -15.47 -9.14
CA VAL A 441 -8.88 -15.68 -7.77
C VAL A 441 -9.72 -16.76 -7.09
N TYR A 442 -9.04 -17.72 -6.47
CA TYR A 442 -9.65 -18.76 -5.63
C TYR A 442 -8.92 -18.82 -4.28
N SER A 443 -9.64 -18.65 -3.17
CA SER A 443 -9.06 -18.66 -1.83
C SER A 443 -10.09 -18.99 -0.73
N TYR A 444 -9.63 -19.29 0.48
CA TYR A 444 -10.51 -19.34 1.65
C TYR A 444 -10.81 -17.95 2.22
N THR A 445 -9.80 -17.10 2.34
CA THR A 445 -9.92 -15.69 2.76
C THR A 445 -9.13 -14.79 1.82
N LEU A 446 -9.53 -13.53 1.69
CA LEU A 446 -8.76 -12.50 0.99
C LEU A 446 -8.79 -11.22 1.83
N TYR A 447 -7.62 -10.76 2.27
CA TYR A 447 -7.46 -9.48 2.93
C TYR A 447 -6.55 -8.58 2.11
N ASN A 448 -7.05 -7.39 1.79
CA ASN A 448 -6.34 -6.35 1.08
C ASN A 448 -6.42 -5.08 1.91
N TYR A 449 -5.31 -4.65 2.52
CA TYR A 449 -5.36 -3.55 3.47
C TYR A 449 -4.09 -2.69 3.50
N ASN A 450 -4.11 -1.62 4.31
CA ASN A 450 -2.96 -0.71 4.53
C ASN A 450 -2.42 -0.05 3.25
N GLY A 451 -3.32 0.46 2.40
CA GLY A 451 -2.95 1.11 1.14
C GLY A 451 -2.65 0.14 0.00
N ALA A 452 -2.92 -1.16 0.20
CA ALA A 452 -2.77 -2.17 -0.83
C ALA A 452 -3.61 -1.88 -2.09
N SER A 453 -3.17 -2.40 -3.23
CA SER A 453 -3.88 -2.32 -4.50
C SER A 453 -4.05 -3.70 -5.14
N PHE A 454 -5.24 -3.94 -5.69
CA PHE A 454 -5.56 -5.14 -6.46
C PHE A 454 -6.17 -4.73 -7.80
N ILE A 455 -5.52 -5.10 -8.90
CA ILE A 455 -5.94 -4.76 -10.26
C ILE A 455 -6.17 -6.05 -11.05
N ILE A 456 -7.31 -6.13 -11.73
CA ILE A 456 -7.64 -7.19 -12.68
C ILE A 456 -7.98 -6.55 -14.02
N ASP A 457 -7.22 -6.89 -15.05
CA ASP A 457 -7.52 -6.54 -16.44
C ASP A 457 -7.61 -7.84 -17.23
N VAL A 458 -8.83 -8.38 -17.36
CA VAL A 458 -9.05 -9.67 -18.04
C VAL A 458 -10.13 -9.54 -19.12
N ASP A 459 -9.73 -9.71 -20.37
CA ASP A 459 -10.61 -9.49 -21.52
C ASP A 459 -11.67 -10.59 -21.62
N ASN A 460 -11.26 -11.86 -21.59
CA ASN A 460 -12.13 -13.03 -21.80
C ASN A 460 -12.01 -14.03 -20.66
N ALA A 461 -12.45 -13.68 -19.45
CA ALA A 461 -12.67 -14.73 -18.44
C ALA A 461 -13.79 -15.68 -18.96
N VAL A 462 -13.79 -16.99 -18.69
CA VAL A 462 -14.91 -17.94 -18.93
C VAL A 462 -15.52 -18.58 -17.65
N PRO A 463 -15.12 -18.27 -16.40
CA PRO A 463 -15.61 -19.01 -15.24
C PRO A 463 -17.06 -18.69 -14.85
N GLY A 464 -17.66 -19.56 -14.05
CA GLY A 464 -18.90 -19.24 -13.33
C GLY A 464 -18.77 -18.07 -12.33
N TYR A 465 -17.55 -17.77 -11.85
CA TYR A 465 -17.22 -16.64 -10.97
C TYR A 465 -15.80 -16.08 -11.23
N THR A 466 -15.59 -14.76 -11.08
CA THR A 466 -14.23 -14.17 -11.19
C THR A 466 -13.42 -14.42 -9.93
N PHE A 467 -14.02 -14.17 -8.78
CA PHE A 467 -13.50 -14.53 -7.47
C PHE A 467 -14.41 -15.57 -6.83
N GLU A 468 -13.80 -16.64 -6.30
CA GLU A 468 -14.45 -17.60 -5.43
C GLU A 468 -13.69 -17.62 -4.09
N ILE A 469 -14.33 -17.07 -3.05
CA ILE A 469 -13.74 -16.95 -1.73
C ILE A 469 -14.64 -17.62 -0.69
N TYR A 470 -14.16 -18.64 0.02
CA TYR A 470 -15.06 -19.49 0.83
C TYR A 470 -15.54 -18.89 2.14
N ARG A 471 -14.86 -17.87 2.68
CA ARG A 471 -15.17 -17.34 4.01
C ARG A 471 -15.39 -15.84 4.01
N GLU A 472 -14.35 -15.06 3.72
CA GLU A 472 -14.45 -13.61 3.74
C GLU A 472 -13.47 -12.92 2.81
N THR A 473 -13.94 -11.82 2.24
CA THR A 473 -13.18 -10.88 1.42
C THR A 473 -13.25 -9.51 2.07
N VAL A 474 -12.09 -8.93 2.39
CA VAL A 474 -11.99 -7.65 3.07
C VAL A 474 -11.01 -6.75 2.33
N PHE A 475 -11.50 -5.59 1.92
CA PHE A 475 -10.73 -4.46 1.44
C PHE A 475 -10.84 -3.36 2.50
N ASP A 476 -9.73 -2.99 3.14
CA ASP A 476 -9.72 -2.01 4.24
C ASP A 476 -8.62 -0.97 4.03
N ASN A 477 -8.99 0.30 3.88
CA ASN A 477 -8.07 1.38 3.55
C ASN A 477 -7.21 1.02 2.32
N SER A 478 -7.85 0.56 1.24
CA SER A 478 -7.20 -0.09 0.10
C SER A 478 -7.87 0.25 -1.24
N SER A 479 -7.36 -0.30 -2.34
CA SER A 479 -7.93 -0.11 -3.67
C SER A 479 -8.16 -1.41 -4.43
N PHE A 480 -9.29 -1.45 -5.15
CA PHE A 480 -9.65 -2.55 -6.02
C PHE A 480 -10.12 -2.02 -7.37
N LYS A 481 -9.47 -2.45 -8.45
CA LYS A 481 -9.86 -2.13 -9.81
C LYS A 481 -10.05 -3.40 -10.62
N ALA A 482 -11.16 -3.50 -11.33
CA ALA A 482 -11.43 -4.59 -12.23
C ALA A 482 -12.00 -4.10 -13.57
N THR A 483 -11.35 -4.47 -14.66
CA THR A 483 -11.82 -4.29 -16.03
C THR A 483 -12.08 -5.67 -16.63
N MET A 484 -13.30 -5.91 -17.12
CA MET A 484 -13.70 -7.20 -17.70
C MET A 484 -14.49 -7.09 -19.00
N GLY A 485 -14.20 -8.01 -19.92
CA GLY A 485 -14.99 -8.27 -21.14
C GLY A 485 -14.43 -7.59 -22.41
N ASP A 486 -14.34 -8.36 -23.51
CA ASP A 486 -14.24 -7.88 -24.89
C ASP A 486 -15.61 -7.90 -25.60
N VAL A 487 -15.85 -6.93 -26.50
CA VAL A 487 -17.09 -6.72 -27.27
C VAL A 487 -17.41 -7.83 -28.29
N SER A 488 -16.60 -8.88 -28.37
CA SER A 488 -16.62 -9.87 -29.44
C SER A 488 -17.10 -11.26 -29.00
N LEU A 489 -17.14 -11.57 -27.69
CA LEU A 489 -17.48 -12.90 -27.18
C LEU A 489 -18.83 -12.92 -26.44
N LYS A 490 -19.80 -13.67 -26.98
CA LYS A 490 -21.13 -13.83 -26.37
C LYS A 490 -21.07 -14.48 -24.98
N PRO A 491 -21.85 -14.00 -24.00
CA PRO A 491 -21.77 -14.49 -22.63
C PRO A 491 -22.32 -15.91 -22.44
N THR A 492 -21.66 -16.67 -21.58
CA THR A 492 -22.26 -17.77 -20.81
C THR A 492 -22.82 -17.19 -19.51
N ASN A 493 -24.03 -17.58 -19.09
CA ASN A 493 -24.63 -17.10 -17.83
C ASN A 493 -23.71 -17.41 -16.63
N ARG A 494 -23.09 -16.40 -16.01
CA ARG A 494 -22.30 -16.57 -14.77
C ARG A 494 -23.10 -16.19 -13.55
N ALA A 495 -22.72 -16.75 -12.41
CA ALA A 495 -23.42 -16.53 -11.16
C ALA A 495 -23.03 -15.18 -10.55
N ALA A 496 -21.74 -14.90 -10.29
CA ALA A 496 -21.33 -13.60 -9.76
C ALA A 496 -19.91 -13.17 -10.14
N PHE A 497 -19.62 -11.87 -10.12
CA PHE A 497 -18.23 -11.39 -10.25
C PHE A 497 -17.41 -11.79 -9.02
N LEU A 498 -17.90 -11.46 -7.82
CA LEU A 498 -17.26 -11.85 -6.56
C LEU A 498 -18.25 -12.63 -5.70
N HIS A 499 -17.90 -13.89 -5.42
CA HIS A 499 -18.63 -14.77 -4.52
C HIS A 499 -17.83 -14.98 -3.24
N SER A 500 -18.43 -14.57 -2.12
CA SER A 500 -17.86 -14.75 -0.78
C SER A 500 -18.94 -14.62 0.27
N PRO A 501 -19.02 -15.47 1.32
CA PRO A 501 -20.06 -15.29 2.35
C PRO A 501 -20.06 -13.89 2.97
N ILE A 502 -18.88 -13.34 3.24
CA ILE A 502 -18.67 -11.98 3.74
C ILE A 502 -17.87 -11.19 2.71
N ILE A 503 -18.37 -10.01 2.36
CA ILE A 503 -17.66 -9.03 1.51
C ILE A 503 -17.68 -7.70 2.24
N SER A 504 -16.51 -7.15 2.54
CA SER A 504 -16.37 -5.88 3.24
C SER A 504 -15.45 -4.93 2.49
N PHE A 505 -15.92 -3.72 2.24
CA PHE A 505 -15.16 -2.59 1.73
C PHE A 505 -15.21 -1.48 2.77
N VAL A 506 -14.10 -1.25 3.46
CA VAL A 506 -13.96 -0.23 4.51
C VAL A 506 -12.95 0.80 4.02
N ASN A 507 -13.35 2.07 3.95
CA ASN A 507 -12.50 3.19 3.52
C ASN A 507 -11.67 2.85 2.26
N SER A 508 -12.29 2.19 1.28
CA SER A 508 -11.58 1.66 0.11
C SER A 508 -12.16 2.24 -1.17
N ASN A 509 -11.29 2.41 -2.17
CA ASN A 509 -11.63 2.87 -3.51
C ASN A 509 -11.82 1.66 -4.43
N VAL A 510 -13.02 1.52 -4.98
CA VAL A 510 -13.40 0.36 -5.79
C VAL A 510 -13.92 0.83 -7.14
N ASP A 511 -13.30 0.35 -8.22
CA ASP A 511 -13.74 0.59 -9.59
C ASP A 511 -13.96 -0.75 -10.31
N ILE A 512 -15.20 -1.03 -10.70
CA ILE A 512 -15.54 -2.24 -11.46
C ILE A 512 -16.19 -1.82 -12.78
N ASN A 513 -15.55 -2.17 -13.89
CA ASN A 513 -16.03 -1.89 -15.23
C ASN A 513 -16.22 -3.20 -16.01
N ILE A 514 -17.47 -3.51 -16.31
CA ILE A 514 -17.86 -4.70 -17.06
C ILE A 514 -18.46 -4.25 -18.40
N SER A 515 -17.83 -4.67 -19.50
CA SER A 515 -18.23 -4.25 -20.84
C SER A 515 -19.42 -5.03 -21.39
N GLU A 516 -19.59 -6.30 -21.02
CA GLU A 516 -20.69 -7.16 -21.46
C GLU A 516 -21.37 -7.91 -20.30
N ALA A 517 -22.57 -8.43 -20.56
CA ALA A 517 -23.43 -9.12 -19.60
C ALA A 517 -22.84 -10.47 -19.18
N LEU A 518 -21.88 -10.48 -18.27
CA LEU A 518 -21.22 -11.71 -17.84
C LEU A 518 -21.93 -12.37 -16.65
N TYR A 519 -22.50 -11.60 -15.73
CA TYR A 519 -22.91 -12.09 -14.41
C TYR A 519 -24.38 -11.85 -14.09
N SER A 520 -24.95 -12.75 -13.27
CA SER A 520 -26.24 -12.48 -12.64
C SER A 520 -26.12 -11.48 -11.48
N HIS A 521 -24.98 -11.48 -10.78
CA HIS A 521 -24.68 -10.57 -9.67
C HIS A 521 -23.25 -9.99 -9.77
N VAL A 522 -23.00 -8.77 -9.32
CA VAL A 522 -21.61 -8.30 -9.11
C VAL A 522 -21.08 -8.93 -7.82
N PHE A 523 -21.81 -8.73 -6.72
CA PHE A 523 -21.46 -9.27 -5.41
C PHE A 523 -22.50 -10.31 -4.99
N HIS A 524 -22.04 -11.53 -4.69
CA HIS A 524 -22.88 -12.58 -4.11
C HIS A 524 -22.38 -12.89 -2.70
N ALA A 525 -23.00 -12.25 -1.70
CA ALA A 525 -22.62 -12.34 -0.29
C ALA A 525 -23.67 -13.06 0.55
N THR A 526 -23.53 -14.37 0.75
CA THR A 526 -24.59 -15.13 1.44
C THR A 526 -24.85 -14.70 2.89
N THR A 527 -23.86 -14.09 3.55
CA THR A 527 -23.93 -13.67 4.96
C THR A 527 -24.00 -12.16 5.10
N SER A 528 -22.96 -11.42 4.69
CA SER A 528 -22.96 -9.95 4.77
C SER A 528 -22.20 -9.26 3.63
N TRP A 529 -22.74 -8.12 3.21
CA TRP A 529 -22.07 -7.17 2.32
C TRP A 529 -22.01 -5.82 3.02
N ASP A 530 -20.80 -5.37 3.32
CA ASP A 530 -20.54 -4.15 4.07
C ASP A 530 -19.77 -3.16 3.19
N TYR A 531 -20.32 -1.96 2.96
CA TYR A 531 -19.61 -0.83 2.37
C TYR A 531 -19.59 0.30 3.39
N ARG A 532 -18.42 0.64 3.93
CA ARG A 532 -18.29 1.64 5.00
C ARG A 532 -17.24 2.67 4.66
N THR A 533 -17.58 3.93 4.87
CA THR A 533 -16.72 5.06 4.52
C THR A 533 -16.67 6.07 5.65
N THR A 534 -15.52 6.72 5.81
CA THR A 534 -15.32 7.79 6.79
C THR A 534 -15.57 9.16 6.12
N PRO A 535 -16.37 10.07 6.71
CA PRO A 535 -16.74 11.35 6.08
C PRO A 535 -15.56 12.26 5.70
N THR A 536 -14.41 12.08 6.34
CA THR A 536 -13.20 12.92 6.20
C THR A 536 -12.25 12.45 5.12
N GLN A 537 -12.53 11.33 4.45
CA GLN A 537 -11.66 10.76 3.43
C GLN A 537 -12.42 10.51 2.14
N PRO A 538 -11.82 10.82 0.98
CA PRO A 538 -12.39 10.49 -0.31
C PRO A 538 -12.39 8.96 -0.46
N ASN A 539 -13.58 8.38 -0.57
CA ASN A 539 -13.77 6.95 -0.74
C ASN A 539 -14.92 6.71 -1.70
N TYR A 540 -14.79 5.79 -2.64
CA TYR A 540 -15.86 5.49 -3.58
C TYR A 540 -15.95 4.01 -3.95
N LEU A 541 -17.14 3.60 -4.36
CA LEU A 541 -17.38 2.39 -5.10
C LEU A 541 -18.11 2.78 -6.38
N ASN A 542 -17.46 2.58 -7.51
CA ASN A 542 -18.03 2.74 -8.83
C ASN A 542 -18.21 1.38 -9.49
N PHE A 543 -19.39 1.20 -10.06
CA PHE A 543 -19.73 0.04 -10.86
C PHE A 543 -20.33 0.49 -12.19
N ILE A 544 -19.83 -0.07 -13.27
CA ILE A 544 -20.27 0.21 -14.64
C ILE A 544 -20.60 -1.13 -15.33
N ASP A 545 -21.83 -1.25 -15.83
CA ASP A 545 -22.29 -2.35 -16.68
C ASP A 545 -22.95 -1.78 -17.94
N ARG A 546 -22.33 -1.97 -19.11
CA ARG A 546 -22.86 -1.41 -20.36
C ARG A 546 -24.16 -2.06 -20.82
N THR A 547 -24.47 -3.26 -20.32
CA THR A 547 -25.62 -4.07 -20.74
C THR A 547 -26.85 -3.91 -19.86
N ARG A 548 -26.68 -3.39 -18.63
CA ARG A 548 -27.76 -3.16 -17.64
C ARG A 548 -28.49 -4.45 -17.28
N SER A 549 -27.79 -5.57 -17.26
CA SER A 549 -28.40 -6.89 -17.08
C SER A 549 -28.01 -7.52 -15.75
N THR A 550 -27.00 -6.97 -15.07
CA THR A 550 -26.44 -7.50 -13.83
C THR A 550 -27.18 -6.94 -12.61
N ASN A 551 -27.56 -7.79 -11.66
CA ASN A 551 -27.94 -7.32 -10.33
C ASN A 551 -26.67 -6.88 -9.59
N PHE A 552 -26.67 -5.77 -8.89
CA PHE A 552 -25.45 -5.31 -8.23
C PHE A 552 -25.04 -6.24 -7.08
N VAL A 553 -25.96 -6.58 -6.17
CA VAL A 553 -25.65 -7.35 -4.97
C VAL A 553 -26.78 -8.28 -4.57
N TYR A 554 -26.41 -9.45 -4.08
CA TYR A 554 -27.24 -10.32 -3.24
C TYR A 554 -26.61 -10.40 -1.85
N SER A 555 -27.39 -10.16 -0.80
CA SER A 555 -26.94 -10.41 0.56
C SER A 555 -28.03 -10.69 1.59
N GLY A 556 -27.75 -11.63 2.50
CA GLY A 556 -28.58 -11.88 3.69
C GLY A 556 -28.62 -10.67 4.64
N SER A 557 -27.54 -9.89 4.69
CA SER A 557 -27.44 -8.64 5.45
C SER A 557 -26.53 -7.64 4.71
N ALA A 558 -26.96 -6.40 4.60
CA ALA A 558 -26.21 -5.33 3.96
C ALA A 558 -26.08 -4.12 4.90
N THR A 559 -24.87 -3.61 5.06
CA THR A 559 -24.59 -2.33 5.73
C THR A 559 -23.96 -1.38 4.73
N ILE A 560 -24.54 -0.21 4.54
CA ILE A 560 -23.92 0.87 3.76
C ILE A 560 -23.78 2.08 4.67
N GLU A 561 -22.55 2.54 4.87
CA GLU A 561 -22.21 3.78 5.54
C GLU A 561 -21.57 4.72 4.54
N THR A 562 -22.34 5.69 4.05
CA THR A 562 -21.95 6.57 2.95
C THR A 562 -22.64 7.92 3.01
N GLN A 563 -22.08 8.93 2.36
CA GLN A 563 -22.73 10.22 2.13
C GLN A 563 -23.69 10.16 0.93
N GLN A 564 -23.36 9.41 -0.11
CA GLN A 564 -24.11 9.47 -1.38
C GLN A 564 -24.25 8.11 -2.06
N ILE A 565 -25.40 7.92 -2.73
CA ILE A 565 -25.68 6.79 -3.63
C ILE A 565 -26.32 7.34 -4.90
N ASN A 566 -25.61 7.20 -6.02
CA ASN A 566 -26.08 7.61 -7.34
C ASN A 566 -26.28 6.37 -8.23
N THR A 567 -27.41 6.32 -8.94
CA THR A 567 -27.72 5.24 -9.89
C THR A 567 -28.18 5.80 -11.23
N TRP A 568 -27.66 5.22 -12.31
CA TRP A 568 -28.03 5.57 -13.68
C TRP A 568 -28.40 4.31 -14.44
N ASP A 569 -29.38 4.43 -15.33
CA ASP A 569 -29.71 3.35 -16.26
C ASP A 569 -28.65 3.25 -17.36
N THR A 570 -27.85 4.29 -17.63
CA THR A 570 -26.80 4.30 -18.67
C THR A 570 -25.48 4.75 -18.07
N ILE A 571 -24.38 4.60 -18.81
CA ILE A 571 -23.14 5.30 -18.45
C ILE A 571 -23.41 6.82 -18.56
N PRO A 572 -23.19 7.60 -17.49
CA PRO A 572 -23.26 9.04 -17.60
C PRO A 572 -22.06 9.55 -18.42
N SER A 573 -22.26 10.54 -19.29
CA SER A 573 -21.15 11.16 -20.01
C SER A 573 -20.15 11.73 -19.00
N GLN A 574 -18.98 11.09 -18.82
CA GLN A 574 -17.90 11.60 -17.97
C GLN A 574 -17.30 12.92 -18.50
N VAL A 575 -17.61 13.30 -19.74
CA VAL A 575 -16.96 14.40 -20.44
C VAL A 575 -17.77 15.68 -20.31
N GLY A 576 -17.26 16.59 -19.48
CA GLY A 576 -17.44 18.04 -19.65
C GLY A 576 -18.81 18.59 -19.25
N TYR A 577 -18.77 19.56 -18.34
CA TYR A 577 -19.89 20.37 -17.87
C TYR A 577 -20.99 19.60 -17.10
N PRO A 578 -21.45 20.13 -15.94
CA PRO A 578 -22.73 19.70 -15.38
C PRO A 578 -23.83 20.31 -16.25
N ASP A 579 -24.08 19.73 -17.41
CA ASP A 579 -25.38 19.90 -18.07
C ASP A 579 -26.39 18.98 -17.37
N ASP A 580 -27.69 19.23 -17.55
CA ASP A 580 -28.81 18.53 -16.89
C ASP A 580 -28.78 16.98 -17.03
N THR A 581 -27.84 16.40 -17.80
CA THR A 581 -27.62 14.95 -17.95
C THR A 581 -26.93 14.28 -16.77
N VAL A 582 -26.05 14.97 -16.01
CA VAL A 582 -25.62 14.52 -14.66
C VAL A 582 -26.81 14.58 -13.68
N PHE A 583 -27.88 15.29 -14.05
CA PHE A 583 -29.15 15.39 -13.33
C PHE A 583 -30.23 14.38 -13.76
N GLY A 584 -29.95 13.49 -14.73
CA GLY A 584 -30.84 12.40 -15.14
C GLY A 584 -30.76 11.11 -14.31
N ALA A 585 -29.96 11.08 -13.24
CA ALA A 585 -29.88 9.93 -12.33
C ALA A 585 -31.20 9.74 -11.57
N ASN A 586 -31.58 8.49 -11.29
CA ASN A 586 -32.49 8.24 -10.18
C ASN A 586 -31.69 8.50 -8.90
N ARG A 587 -31.70 9.75 -8.45
CA ARG A 587 -30.97 10.17 -7.26
C ARG A 587 -31.77 9.78 -6.04
N TYR A 588 -31.22 8.86 -5.27
CA TYR A 588 -31.65 8.70 -3.90
C TYR A 588 -30.75 9.62 -3.07
N ILE A 589 -30.98 10.93 -3.24
CA ILE A 589 -30.26 11.97 -2.51
C ILE A 589 -30.59 11.76 -1.04
N MET A 590 -29.60 11.25 -0.32
CA MET A 590 -29.45 11.57 1.06
C MET A 590 -28.78 12.96 1.10
N ASP A 591 -29.32 13.87 1.90
CA ASP A 591 -28.93 15.30 2.00
C ASP A 591 -27.43 15.53 1.81
N THR A 592 -27.07 16.58 1.05
CA THR A 592 -25.70 17.02 0.70
C THR A 592 -24.73 17.21 1.88
N TYR A 593 -25.20 17.05 3.12
CA TYR A 593 -24.47 17.30 4.36
C TYR A 593 -24.46 16.14 5.36
N ALA A 594 -25.16 15.04 5.11
CA ALA A 594 -25.34 13.98 6.09
C ALA A 594 -24.61 12.69 5.70
N HIS A 595 -24.01 12.05 6.70
CA HIS A 595 -23.49 10.69 6.59
C HIS A 595 -24.55 9.74 7.13
N TYR A 596 -24.85 8.71 6.35
CA TYR A 596 -26.00 7.84 6.59
C TYR A 596 -25.55 6.40 6.81
N SER A 597 -26.17 5.75 7.79
CA SER A 597 -26.06 4.31 7.99
C SER A 597 -27.36 3.64 7.55
N LEU A 598 -27.24 2.80 6.53
CA LEU A 598 -28.30 1.99 5.97
C LEU A 598 -28.08 0.53 6.34
N LYS A 599 -29.13 -0.11 6.87
CA LYS A 599 -29.12 -1.57 7.07
C LYS A 599 -30.31 -2.22 6.38
N ALA A 600 -30.04 -3.29 5.66
CA ALA A 600 -31.03 -3.98 4.86
C ALA A 600 -30.71 -5.45 4.66
N ALA A 601 -31.66 -6.20 4.13
CA ALA A 601 -31.39 -7.42 3.38
C ALA A 601 -31.61 -7.12 1.88
N ILE A 602 -30.85 -7.79 1.01
CA ILE A 602 -30.96 -7.64 -0.44
C ILE A 602 -31.16 -9.02 -1.05
N ASN A 603 -32.38 -9.29 -1.52
CA ASN A 603 -32.70 -10.62 -2.05
C ASN A 603 -32.03 -10.89 -3.42
N THR A 604 -32.16 -12.12 -3.92
CA THR A 604 -31.55 -12.58 -5.19
C THR A 604 -32.08 -11.86 -6.43
N SER A 605 -33.13 -11.05 -6.28
CA SER A 605 -33.65 -10.18 -7.33
C SER A 605 -33.10 -8.75 -7.21
N GLY A 606 -32.12 -8.50 -6.34
CA GLY A 606 -31.55 -7.18 -6.07
C GLY A 606 -32.51 -6.23 -5.36
N ASN A 607 -33.61 -6.72 -4.79
CA ASN A 607 -34.58 -5.86 -4.12
C ASN A 607 -34.11 -5.54 -2.70
N TRP A 608 -34.07 -4.25 -2.40
CA TRP A 608 -33.73 -3.71 -1.10
C TRP A 608 -34.92 -3.80 -0.15
N SER A 609 -34.74 -4.42 1.02
CA SER A 609 -35.69 -4.32 2.13
C SER A 609 -34.93 -3.92 3.39
N GLY A 610 -35.05 -2.65 3.80
CA GLY A 610 -34.23 -2.13 4.90
C GLY A 610 -34.84 -0.90 5.58
N THR A 611 -34.12 -0.44 6.60
CA THR A 611 -34.48 0.74 7.41
C THR A 611 -33.28 1.66 7.53
N ASN A 612 -33.52 2.97 7.51
CA ASN A 612 -32.50 3.96 7.87
C ASN A 612 -32.36 3.99 9.39
N ILE A 613 -31.13 3.97 9.90
CA ILE A 613 -30.91 3.85 11.36
C ILE A 613 -30.31 5.12 11.95
N SER A 614 -29.49 5.87 11.21
CA SER A 614 -28.90 7.11 11.71
C SER A 614 -28.55 8.12 10.61
N SER A 615 -28.80 9.40 10.89
CA SER A 615 -28.19 10.54 10.22
C SER A 615 -27.43 11.36 11.27
N SER A 616 -26.20 11.80 10.95
CA SER A 616 -25.44 12.72 11.81
C SER A 616 -25.98 14.16 11.80
N SER A 617 -26.95 14.44 10.93
CA SER A 617 -27.58 15.77 10.76
C SER A 617 -29.05 15.74 11.23
N PRO A 618 -29.59 16.85 11.79
CA PRO A 618 -30.97 16.96 12.27
C PRO A 618 -32.06 16.98 11.17
N GLY A 619 -31.80 16.38 10.00
CA GLY A 619 -32.71 16.33 8.85
C GLY A 619 -33.68 15.15 8.83
N THR A 620 -34.64 15.18 7.88
CA THR A 620 -35.54 14.04 7.65
C THR A 620 -34.77 12.91 6.95
N LEU A 621 -34.90 11.67 7.45
CA LEU A 621 -34.28 10.51 6.82
C LEU A 621 -34.80 10.34 5.37
N PRO A 622 -33.92 10.15 4.37
CA PRO A 622 -34.31 9.99 2.97
C PRO A 622 -35.17 8.74 2.77
N ASN A 623 -36.20 8.82 1.93
CA ASN A 623 -37.04 7.66 1.64
C ASN A 623 -36.27 6.64 0.79
N ILE A 624 -35.81 5.56 1.42
CA ILE A 624 -35.04 4.49 0.75
C ILE A 624 -35.89 3.45 0.03
N ASN A 625 -37.22 3.48 0.18
CA ASN A 625 -38.12 2.47 -0.39
C ASN A 625 -38.24 2.51 -1.93
N GLY A 626 -37.37 3.26 -2.61
CA GLY A 626 -37.25 3.29 -4.08
C GLY A 626 -35.87 2.89 -4.63
N ILE A 627 -34.83 2.75 -3.79
CA ILE A 627 -33.47 2.43 -4.28
C ILE A 627 -33.51 1.10 -5.03
N SER A 628 -33.16 1.14 -6.33
CA SER A 628 -33.04 -0.04 -7.16
C SER A 628 -31.58 -0.22 -7.59
N LEU A 629 -30.96 -1.30 -7.11
CA LEU A 629 -29.61 -1.72 -7.48
C LEU A 629 -29.65 -2.84 -8.54
N ARG A 630 -30.74 -2.91 -9.30
CA ARG A 630 -31.00 -3.91 -10.33
C ARG A 630 -30.94 -3.26 -11.70
N ASN A 631 -30.29 -3.94 -12.64
CA ASN A 631 -30.30 -3.56 -14.06
C ASN A 631 -29.88 -2.10 -14.28
N LYS A 632 -28.89 -1.64 -13.51
CA LYS A 632 -28.33 -0.29 -13.63
C LYS A 632 -27.10 -0.32 -14.50
N GLY A 633 -26.96 0.70 -15.33
CA GLY A 633 -25.77 0.88 -16.17
C GLY A 633 -24.59 1.44 -15.38
N THR A 634 -24.87 2.25 -14.36
CA THR A 634 -23.85 2.76 -13.44
C THR A 634 -24.40 2.91 -12.04
N ILE A 635 -23.60 2.54 -11.05
CA ILE A 635 -23.83 2.78 -9.63
C ILE A 635 -22.57 3.43 -9.07
N SER A 636 -22.74 4.48 -8.29
CA SER A 636 -21.65 5.10 -7.53
C SER A 636 -22.10 5.33 -6.10
N MET A 637 -21.25 4.98 -5.15
CA MET A 637 -21.46 5.19 -3.71
C MET A 637 -20.19 5.77 -3.12
N GLY A 638 -20.28 6.64 -2.12
CA GLY A 638 -19.08 7.13 -1.45
C GLY A 638 -19.17 8.47 -0.76
N ASN A 639 -18.00 8.98 -0.42
CA ASN A 639 -17.81 10.25 0.26
C ASN A 639 -16.97 11.19 -0.58
N MET A 640 -17.40 12.45 -0.59
CA MET A 640 -16.60 13.54 -1.12
C MET A 640 -16.21 14.49 -0.01
N VAL A 641 -14.95 14.92 -0.04
CA VAL A 641 -14.44 15.99 0.80
C VAL A 641 -14.65 17.31 0.06
N LEU A 642 -15.15 18.31 0.77
CA LEU A 642 -15.21 19.70 0.31
C LEU A 642 -15.14 20.58 1.55
N ASP A 643 -13.92 20.87 1.97
CA ASP A 643 -13.63 21.77 3.07
C ASP A 643 -13.35 23.14 2.51
N THR A 644 -14.23 24.07 2.83
CA THR A 644 -14.12 25.47 2.44
C THR A 644 -13.42 26.24 3.55
N PRO A 645 -12.21 26.77 3.35
CA PRO A 645 -11.61 27.66 4.33
C PRO A 645 -12.40 28.97 4.38
N VAL A 646 -12.58 29.47 5.60
CA VAL A 646 -12.87 30.87 5.87
C VAL A 646 -11.70 31.68 5.31
N GLN A 647 -11.99 32.72 4.50
CA GLN A 647 -10.98 33.52 3.79
C GLN A 647 -9.77 33.87 4.65
N LYS A 648 -8.55 33.60 4.17
CA LYS A 648 -7.33 33.93 4.91
C LYS A 648 -6.60 35.19 4.46
N GLU A 649 -6.61 35.58 3.17
CA GLU A 649 -5.68 36.64 2.73
C GLU A 649 -6.12 37.61 1.63
N ASN A 650 -6.95 37.25 0.65
CA ASN A 650 -7.40 38.13 -0.44
C ASN A 650 -8.67 37.61 -1.16
N ALA A 651 -9.54 38.49 -1.64
CA ALA A 651 -10.75 38.15 -2.42
C ALA A 651 -10.48 37.45 -3.77
N SER A 652 -9.22 37.28 -4.17
CA SER A 652 -8.81 36.66 -5.44
C SER A 652 -8.24 35.27 -5.33
N ILE A 653 -8.11 34.69 -4.12
CA ILE A 653 -7.56 33.33 -3.93
C ILE A 653 -8.68 32.39 -3.50
N LEU A 654 -8.91 31.34 -4.27
CA LEU A 654 -9.67 30.18 -3.84
C LEU A 654 -8.69 29.16 -3.27
N GLU A 655 -8.85 28.84 -2.00
CA GLU A 655 -8.18 27.72 -1.36
C GLU A 655 -9.28 26.77 -0.90
N ILE A 656 -9.21 25.47 -1.18
CA ILE A 656 -10.12 24.44 -0.68
C ILE A 656 -9.41 23.10 -0.57
N THR A 657 -9.95 22.21 0.26
CA THR A 657 -9.57 20.79 0.24
C THR A 657 -10.74 19.98 -0.30
N THR A 658 -10.48 19.14 -1.30
CA THR A 658 -11.47 18.24 -1.91
C THR A 658 -10.83 16.91 -2.32
N ASN A 659 -11.57 16.05 -3.04
CA ASN A 659 -11.02 14.81 -3.56
C ASN A 659 -9.88 15.09 -4.58
N PRO A 660 -8.84 14.26 -4.64
CA PRO A 660 -7.82 14.33 -5.69
C PRO A 660 -8.44 14.40 -7.09
N ASN A 661 -7.92 15.28 -7.95
CA ASN A 661 -8.36 15.44 -9.35
C ASN A 661 -9.83 15.83 -9.54
N ALA A 662 -10.54 16.23 -8.48
CA ALA A 662 -11.93 16.66 -8.58
C ALA A 662 -12.07 17.94 -9.40
N ILE A 663 -13.11 18.02 -10.22
CA ILE A 663 -13.52 19.25 -10.90
C ILE A 663 -14.23 20.14 -9.88
N VAL A 664 -13.74 21.37 -9.71
CA VAL A 664 -14.27 22.35 -8.76
C VAL A 664 -14.93 23.48 -9.55
N ARG A 665 -16.19 23.74 -9.23
CA ARG A 665 -17.03 24.77 -9.82
C ARG A 665 -17.38 25.81 -8.76
N LEU A 666 -17.05 27.06 -9.03
CA LEU A 666 -17.43 28.20 -8.21
C LEU A 666 -18.34 29.13 -9.03
N ALA A 667 -19.53 29.42 -8.50
CA ALA A 667 -20.59 30.16 -9.19
C ALA A 667 -20.36 31.69 -9.23
N THR A 668 -19.23 32.13 -9.77
CA THR A 668 -18.86 33.54 -10.02
C THR A 668 -19.30 34.02 -11.40
N THR A 669 -19.07 35.30 -11.72
CA THR A 669 -19.26 35.85 -13.08
C THR A 669 -17.96 36.51 -13.55
N PRO A 670 -17.22 35.93 -14.51
CA PRO A 670 -17.47 34.63 -15.16
C PRO A 670 -17.32 33.46 -14.17
N GLU A 671 -17.94 32.33 -14.53
CA GLU A 671 -17.86 31.10 -13.74
C GLU A 671 -16.42 30.59 -13.67
N ALA A 672 -15.96 30.22 -12.47
CA ALA A 672 -14.65 29.64 -12.27
C ALA A 672 -14.74 28.11 -12.22
N LEU A 673 -14.00 27.46 -13.12
CA LEU A 673 -13.88 26.00 -13.22
C LEU A 673 -12.41 25.62 -13.07
N LEU A 674 -12.14 24.75 -12.10
CA LEU A 674 -10.79 24.39 -11.68
C LEU A 674 -10.70 22.87 -11.53
N ILE A 675 -9.49 22.33 -11.54
CA ILE A 675 -9.23 20.90 -11.28
C ILE A 675 -8.35 20.85 -10.04
N ALA A 676 -8.80 20.12 -9.02
CA ALA A 676 -8.02 19.90 -7.82
C ALA A 676 -6.75 19.10 -8.15
N PRO A 677 -5.60 19.44 -7.55
CA PRO A 677 -4.39 18.64 -7.69
C PRO A 677 -4.52 17.24 -7.10
N ALA A 678 -3.51 16.40 -7.31
CA ALA A 678 -3.49 15.00 -6.86
C ALA A 678 -3.52 14.84 -5.33
N ASP A 679 -3.20 15.88 -4.56
CA ASP A 679 -3.31 15.91 -3.11
C ASP A 679 -4.67 16.43 -2.62
N GLY A 680 -5.56 16.84 -3.54
CA GLY A 680 -6.88 17.40 -3.22
C GLY A 680 -6.84 18.84 -2.69
N HIS A 681 -5.67 19.45 -2.50
CA HIS A 681 -5.53 20.81 -1.97
C HIS A 681 -5.44 21.84 -3.10
N LEU A 682 -6.61 22.36 -3.51
CA LEU A 682 -6.68 23.36 -4.56
C LEU A 682 -6.40 24.75 -3.98
N ARG A 683 -5.35 25.42 -4.48
CA ARG A 683 -5.06 26.82 -4.19
C ARG A 683 -4.81 27.60 -5.49
N GLU A 684 -5.79 28.40 -5.89
CA GLU A 684 -5.78 29.07 -7.19
C GLU A 684 -6.06 30.57 -7.09
N THR A 685 -5.37 31.33 -7.94
CA THR A 685 -5.64 32.77 -8.09
C THR A 685 -6.65 32.97 -9.20
N LEU A 686 -7.82 33.50 -8.85
CA LEU A 686 -8.90 33.76 -9.79
C LEU A 686 -8.59 34.99 -10.64
N SER A 687 -8.92 34.89 -11.93
CA SER A 687 -8.71 35.96 -12.91
C SER A 687 -9.55 37.21 -12.64
N THR A 688 -10.66 37.05 -11.93
CA THR A 688 -11.50 38.14 -11.39
C THR A 688 -11.62 37.99 -9.88
N PRO A 689 -11.30 39.02 -9.08
CA PRO A 689 -11.57 39.02 -7.64
C PRO A 689 -13.06 38.75 -7.37
N ILE A 690 -13.35 38.03 -6.29
CA ILE A 690 -14.71 37.70 -5.90
C ILE A 690 -15.29 38.86 -5.10
N ASP A 691 -16.38 39.45 -5.59
CA ASP A 691 -17.08 40.53 -4.90
C ASP A 691 -17.70 40.04 -3.57
N ASN A 692 -18.05 40.99 -2.70
CA ASN A 692 -18.83 40.73 -1.48
C ASN A 692 -20.10 39.92 -1.78
N GLY A 693 -20.21 38.71 -1.23
CA GLY A 693 -21.39 37.88 -1.44
C GLY A 693 -21.23 36.43 -0.99
N THR A 694 -22.33 35.68 -1.08
CA THR A 694 -22.35 34.23 -0.86
C THR A 694 -22.44 33.54 -2.20
N TYR A 695 -21.51 32.63 -2.46
CA TYR A 695 -21.35 31.93 -3.73
C TYR A 695 -21.51 30.43 -3.50
N GLY A 696 -22.17 29.77 -4.44
CA GLY A 696 -22.22 28.31 -4.46
C GLY A 696 -20.89 27.76 -4.95
N ILE A 697 -20.38 26.76 -4.23
CA ILE A 697 -19.21 25.99 -4.64
C ILE A 697 -19.57 24.51 -4.72
N ALA A 698 -18.97 23.81 -5.68
CA ALA A 698 -19.24 22.42 -5.97
C ALA A 698 -17.96 21.68 -6.37
N ALA A 699 -17.81 20.44 -5.93
CA ALA A 699 -16.77 19.53 -6.37
C ALA A 699 -17.41 18.29 -7.01
N TYR A 700 -16.82 17.78 -8.09
CA TYR A 700 -17.25 16.60 -8.83
C TYR A 700 -16.07 15.68 -9.07
N GLY A 701 -16.22 14.39 -8.83
CA GLY A 701 -15.16 13.40 -9.06
C GLY A 701 -15.70 12.00 -8.82
N ASP A 702 -15.21 11.01 -9.57
CA ASP A 702 -15.56 9.59 -9.38
C ASP A 702 -17.07 9.33 -9.35
N TYR A 703 -17.84 10.02 -10.20
CA TYR A 703 -19.32 9.97 -10.25
C TYR A 703 -20.05 10.45 -8.97
N LEU A 704 -19.33 11.10 -8.06
CA LEU A 704 -19.85 11.75 -6.86
C LEU A 704 -19.86 13.27 -7.02
N TYR A 705 -20.64 13.96 -6.17
CA TYR A 705 -20.75 15.43 -6.18
C TYR A 705 -20.93 15.99 -4.77
N ARG A 706 -20.22 17.05 -4.37
CA ARG A 706 -20.50 17.77 -3.13
C ARG A 706 -20.59 19.26 -3.37
N SER A 707 -21.52 19.94 -2.70
CA SER A 707 -21.66 21.39 -2.75
C SER A 707 -21.71 22.04 -1.38
N SER A 708 -21.22 23.27 -1.33
CA SER A 708 -21.27 24.14 -0.16
C SER A 708 -21.54 25.59 -0.58
N TRP A 709 -21.67 26.47 0.41
CA TRP A 709 -21.74 27.91 0.23
C TRP A 709 -20.50 28.55 0.84
N VAL A 710 -19.85 29.45 0.10
CA VAL A 710 -18.76 30.28 0.62
C VAL A 710 -19.19 31.73 0.61
N THR A 711 -19.01 32.40 1.75
CA THR A 711 -19.19 33.84 1.85
C THR A 711 -17.84 34.53 1.69
N TYR A 712 -17.74 35.42 0.71
CA TYR A 712 -16.59 36.27 0.48
C TYR A 712 -16.83 37.65 1.08
N ASP A 713 -15.91 38.09 1.95
CA ASP A 713 -15.89 39.44 2.51
C ASP A 713 -14.67 40.19 1.97
N ALA A 714 -14.91 41.03 0.96
CA ALA A 714 -13.96 41.96 0.37
C ALA A 714 -13.41 42.99 1.36
N GLU A 715 -13.89 43.05 2.61
CA GLU A 715 -13.14 43.78 3.64
C GLU A 715 -11.92 42.98 4.10
N GLY A 716 -11.95 41.66 4.31
CA GLY A 716 -10.86 40.88 4.91
C GLY A 716 -10.98 40.77 6.45
N PRO A 717 -10.39 39.76 7.10
CA PRO A 717 -10.73 39.41 8.49
C PRO A 717 -10.13 40.38 9.53
N LEU A 718 -10.85 40.60 10.63
CA LEU A 718 -10.32 41.16 11.88
C LEU A 718 -10.31 40.02 12.91
N GLU A 719 -9.12 39.50 13.24
CA GLU A 719 -8.97 38.28 14.03
C GLU A 719 -7.81 38.34 15.03
N ILE A 720 -7.96 37.59 16.11
CA ILE A 720 -6.92 37.30 17.08
C ILE A 720 -6.07 36.14 16.53
N LEU A 721 -4.85 36.42 16.06
CA LEU A 721 -3.93 35.37 15.61
C LEU A 721 -3.40 34.57 16.80
N THR A 722 -3.08 35.26 17.89
CA THR A 722 -2.51 34.64 19.09
C THR A 722 -2.78 35.50 20.31
N VAL A 723 -3.19 34.84 21.39
CA VAL A 723 -3.09 35.34 22.77
C VAL A 723 -2.27 34.33 23.56
N PRO A 724 -1.69 34.71 24.70
CA PRO A 724 -1.02 33.76 25.58
C PRO A 724 -2.01 32.66 25.98
N THR A 725 -1.72 31.39 25.68
CA THR A 725 -2.60 30.29 26.09
C THR A 725 -2.54 30.06 27.59
N THR A 726 -1.39 30.39 28.20
CA THR A 726 -1.15 30.35 29.64
C THR A 726 -0.47 31.63 30.14
N LEU A 727 -0.86 32.10 31.33
CA LEU A 727 -0.10 33.10 32.09
C LEU A 727 0.27 32.52 33.45
N SER A 728 1.56 32.43 33.72
CA SER A 728 2.11 31.93 34.98
C SER A 728 2.64 33.08 35.82
N PHE A 729 2.37 33.02 37.12
CA PHE A 729 2.96 33.92 38.13
C PHE A 729 4.00 33.19 38.99
N GLY A 730 4.28 31.92 38.68
CA GLY A 730 5.27 31.12 39.37
C GLY A 730 4.99 31.00 40.86
N ASN A 731 6.08 30.95 41.64
CA ASN A 731 6.04 30.90 43.10
C ASN A 731 6.02 32.32 43.64
N VAL A 732 4.97 32.64 44.38
CA VAL A 732 4.74 33.99 44.90
C VAL A 732 5.02 34.03 46.40
N GLN A 733 6.00 34.84 46.81
CA GLN A 733 6.24 35.13 48.22
C GLN A 733 5.19 36.12 48.72
N LEU A 734 4.28 35.65 49.55
CA LEU A 734 3.15 36.44 50.05
C LEU A 734 3.62 37.55 51.00
N SER A 735 3.10 38.76 50.79
CA SER A 735 3.33 39.93 51.65
C SER A 735 2.15 40.15 52.59
N GLU A 736 2.40 40.74 53.77
CA GLU A 736 1.34 41.19 54.67
C GLU A 736 0.57 42.39 54.12
N ASP A 737 1.21 43.19 53.26
CA ASP A 737 0.61 44.32 52.56
C ASP A 737 0.02 43.91 51.19
N PRO A 738 -1.06 44.55 50.72
CA PRO A 738 -1.61 44.33 49.38
C PRO A 738 -0.54 44.51 48.30
N THR A 739 -0.26 43.44 47.55
CA THR A 739 0.91 43.40 46.65
C THR A 739 0.53 42.90 45.25
N VAL A 740 1.15 43.52 44.24
CA VAL A 740 1.06 43.12 42.83
C VAL A 740 2.29 42.31 42.47
N TYR A 741 2.08 41.13 41.90
CA TYR A 741 3.12 40.20 41.47
C TYR A 741 3.18 40.13 39.95
N PRO A 742 4.39 40.19 39.37
CA PRO A 742 4.57 40.07 37.94
C PRO A 742 4.42 38.63 37.47
N ARG A 743 4.26 38.45 36.17
CA ARG A 743 4.31 37.12 35.54
C ARG A 743 5.74 36.59 35.52
N THR A 744 5.90 35.28 35.29
CA THR A 744 7.23 34.68 35.09
C THR A 744 7.80 34.98 33.70
N ASP A 745 6.93 35.17 32.70
CA ASP A 745 7.32 35.23 31.29
C ASP A 745 6.74 36.45 30.55
N ILE A 746 7.31 36.70 29.38
CA ILE A 746 6.80 37.67 28.41
C ILE A 746 5.48 37.14 27.84
N ALA A 747 4.50 38.03 27.70
CA ALA A 747 3.21 37.72 27.07
C ALA A 747 3.12 38.45 25.74
N THR A 748 2.75 37.72 24.68
CA THR A 748 2.60 38.28 23.33
C THR A 748 1.18 38.07 22.84
N ILE A 749 0.57 39.14 22.33
CA ILE A 749 -0.73 39.11 21.64
C ILE A 749 -0.51 39.59 20.21
N GLN A 750 -1.03 38.82 19.24
CA GLN A 750 -0.95 39.16 17.83
C GLN A 750 -2.36 39.29 17.26
N ILE A 751 -2.64 40.44 16.67
CA ILE A 751 -3.91 40.77 16.02
C ILE A 751 -3.65 41.00 14.54
N ARG A 752 -4.49 40.43 13.68
CA ARG A 752 -4.50 40.72 12.25
C ARG A 752 -5.73 41.54 11.93
N ASP A 753 -5.49 42.70 11.33
CA ASP A 753 -6.51 43.45 10.64
C ASP A 753 -6.26 43.40 9.14
N GLY A 754 -6.86 42.37 8.52
CA GLY A 754 -6.91 42.17 7.08
C GLY A 754 -7.91 43.09 6.39
N ARG A 755 -8.59 44.01 7.10
CA ARG A 755 -9.60 44.89 6.51
C ARG A 755 -8.99 45.87 5.50
N ASN A 756 -9.54 45.91 4.29
CA ASN A 756 -9.20 46.85 3.22
C ASN A 756 -9.53 48.30 3.61
N VAL A 757 -10.56 48.50 4.45
CA VAL A 757 -10.88 49.80 5.06
C VAL A 757 -10.65 49.70 6.56
N LYS A 758 -9.61 50.36 7.05
CA LYS A 758 -9.27 50.37 8.48
C LYS A 758 -10.21 51.31 9.24
N THR A 759 -11.15 50.76 10.01
CA THR A 759 -11.98 51.57 10.95
C THR A 759 -11.35 51.70 12.34
N GLY A 760 -10.27 50.95 12.58
CA GLY A 760 -9.68 50.78 13.90
C GLY A 760 -10.36 49.62 14.64
N TRP A 761 -9.72 49.15 15.70
CA TRP A 761 -10.22 48.08 16.55
C TRP A 761 -9.81 48.31 18.01
N ARG A 762 -10.50 47.60 18.91
CA ARG A 762 -10.18 47.55 20.33
C ARG A 762 -10.10 46.09 20.79
N LEU A 763 -9.08 45.80 21.59
CA LEU A 763 -8.94 44.55 22.31
C LEU A 763 -9.29 44.80 23.77
N SER A 764 -10.20 44.01 24.32
CA SER A 764 -10.65 44.08 25.70
C SER A 764 -10.45 42.74 26.40
N VAL A 765 -10.42 42.74 27.73
CA VAL A 765 -10.29 41.52 28.55
C VAL A 765 -11.27 41.54 29.72
N ARG A 766 -11.77 40.36 30.09
CA ARG A 766 -12.56 40.14 31.30
C ARG A 766 -12.28 38.77 31.92
N VAL A 767 -12.65 38.61 33.19
CA VAL A 767 -12.48 37.36 33.94
C VAL A 767 -13.69 36.46 33.75
N THR A 768 -13.51 35.30 33.13
CA THR A 768 -14.57 34.29 32.96
C THR A 768 -14.58 33.26 34.09
N LYS A 769 -13.42 33.00 34.70
CA LYS A 769 -13.29 32.19 35.90
C LYS A 769 -12.33 32.87 36.88
N PRO A 770 -12.77 33.22 38.11
CA PRO A 770 -11.88 33.84 39.08
C PRO A 770 -10.76 32.89 39.49
N LEU A 771 -9.67 33.44 40.01
CA LEU A 771 -8.52 32.64 40.45
C LEU A 771 -8.90 31.87 41.72
N GLN A 772 -8.92 30.54 41.64
CA GLN A 772 -9.32 29.66 42.74
C GLN A 772 -8.62 28.30 42.67
N ILE A 773 -8.66 27.55 43.78
CA ILE A 773 -8.34 26.13 43.78
C ILE A 773 -9.51 25.37 43.17
N GLU A 774 -9.22 24.42 42.28
CA GLU A 774 -10.24 23.61 41.63
C GLU A 774 -11.12 22.88 42.65
N GLY A 775 -12.44 22.97 42.47
CA GLY A 775 -13.43 22.36 43.37
C GLY A 775 -13.63 23.03 44.74
N ASN A 776 -12.87 24.08 45.10
CA ASN A 776 -12.97 24.74 46.40
C ASN A 776 -13.49 26.19 46.30
N LEU A 777 -14.80 26.36 46.44
CA LEU A 777 -15.45 27.68 46.40
C LEU A 777 -15.01 28.67 47.49
N LYS A 778 -14.39 28.20 48.59
CA LYS A 778 -13.85 29.08 49.64
C LYS A 778 -12.49 29.68 49.29
N SER A 779 -11.87 29.22 48.20
CA SER A 779 -10.54 29.65 47.76
C SER A 779 -10.56 30.73 46.68
N ILE A 780 -11.72 31.31 46.38
CA ILE A 780 -11.84 32.36 45.37
C ILE A 780 -11.09 33.61 45.83
N LEU A 781 -10.08 34.01 45.05
CA LEU A 781 -9.36 35.26 45.21
C LEU A 781 -10.10 36.34 44.41
N LYS A 782 -10.76 37.26 45.12
CA LYS A 782 -11.46 38.40 44.52
C LYS A 782 -10.45 39.39 43.95
N ASP A 783 -10.79 40.00 42.82
CA ASP A 783 -10.00 41.09 42.22
C ASP A 783 -8.53 40.72 41.94
N ALA A 784 -8.25 39.42 41.83
CA ALA A 784 -6.89 38.88 41.77
C ALA A 784 -6.18 39.15 40.44
N PHE A 785 -6.94 39.45 39.38
CA PHE A 785 -6.38 39.82 38.09
C PHE A 785 -6.34 41.34 37.98
N TYR A 786 -5.14 41.88 37.76
CA TYR A 786 -4.88 43.32 37.76
C TYR A 786 -4.33 43.76 36.41
N LEU A 787 -4.84 44.87 35.87
CA LEU A 787 -4.31 45.51 34.66
C LEU A 787 -4.35 47.03 34.87
N ASN A 788 -3.23 47.72 34.62
CA ASN A 788 -3.10 49.17 34.81
C ASN A 788 -3.54 49.66 36.20
N GLN A 789 -3.12 48.93 37.24
CA GLN A 789 -3.44 49.22 38.65
C GLN A 789 -4.94 49.18 38.98
N GLN A 790 -5.74 48.48 38.19
CA GLN A 790 -7.17 48.27 38.44
C GLN A 790 -7.51 46.77 38.29
N PRO A 791 -8.51 46.27 39.03
CA PRO A 791 -8.95 44.89 38.86
C PRO A 791 -9.64 44.70 37.51
N ILE A 792 -9.35 43.57 36.86
CA ILE A 792 -10.02 43.18 35.62
C ILE A 792 -11.47 42.77 35.94
N PRO A 793 -12.48 43.32 35.27
CA PRO A 793 -13.89 43.04 35.56
C PRO A 793 -14.26 41.57 35.32
N GLU A 794 -15.17 41.04 36.14
CA GLU A 794 -15.76 39.71 35.95
C GLU A 794 -16.73 39.67 34.75
N ALA A 795 -17.06 38.47 34.26
CA ALA A 795 -17.86 38.24 33.04
C ALA A 795 -19.22 38.98 33.00
N SER A 796 -19.80 39.30 34.16
CA SER A 796 -21.06 40.06 34.29
C SER A 796 -20.92 41.57 34.09
N GLN A 797 -19.69 42.08 34.00
CA GLN A 797 -19.35 43.50 33.90
C GLN A 797 -18.75 43.82 32.52
N GLN A 798 -18.68 45.12 32.19
CA GLN A 798 -18.09 45.57 30.93
C GLN A 798 -16.59 45.25 30.89
N ALA A 799 -16.13 44.62 29.80
CA ALA A 799 -14.72 44.26 29.64
C ALA A 799 -13.81 45.49 29.66
N MET A 800 -12.61 45.33 30.22
CA MET A 800 -11.61 46.39 30.30
C MET A 800 -10.82 46.46 28.99
N VAL A 801 -10.69 47.66 28.41
CA VAL A 801 -9.88 47.87 27.20
C VAL A 801 -8.40 47.70 27.52
N VAL A 802 -7.75 46.82 26.78
CA VAL A 802 -6.35 46.43 26.92
C VAL A 802 -5.49 47.24 25.95
N TYR A 803 -5.97 47.34 24.71
CA TYR A 803 -5.28 47.99 23.63
C TYR A 803 -6.31 48.51 22.64
N GLU A 804 -6.05 49.68 22.08
CA GLU A 804 -6.90 50.24 21.05
C GLU A 804 -6.09 51.02 20.02
N THR A 805 -6.51 50.93 18.76
CA THR A 805 -5.95 51.78 17.71
C THR A 805 -6.68 53.13 17.67
N SER A 806 -5.96 54.21 17.42
CA SER A 806 -6.47 55.59 17.47
C SER A 806 -6.71 56.25 16.10
N SER A 807 -6.25 55.65 15.00
CA SER A 807 -6.47 56.14 13.62
C SER A 807 -6.21 55.03 12.59
N THR A 808 -6.52 55.27 11.32
CA THR A 808 -6.44 54.28 10.22
C THR A 808 -5.00 53.87 9.82
N THR A 809 -3.96 54.30 10.54
CA THR A 809 -2.54 54.06 10.23
C THR A 809 -1.87 53.15 11.27
N TYR A 810 -2.24 51.87 11.28
CA TYR A 810 -1.52 50.78 11.96
C TYR A 810 -1.09 49.72 10.95
N GLY A 811 -0.18 48.80 11.32
CA GLY A 811 0.23 47.66 10.50
C GLY A 811 -0.93 46.71 10.18
N LYS A 812 -0.77 45.83 9.19
CA LYS A 812 -1.72 44.73 8.95
C LYS A 812 -1.75 43.78 10.15
N ASP A 813 -0.57 43.40 10.63
CA ASP A 813 -0.39 42.62 11.84
C ASP A 813 0.13 43.55 12.95
N THR A 814 -0.51 43.50 14.12
CA THR A 814 -0.14 44.29 15.30
C THR A 814 0.26 43.34 16.41
N THR A 815 1.49 43.50 16.91
CA THR A 815 2.01 42.74 18.04
C THR A 815 2.01 43.60 19.29
N ILE A 816 1.34 43.12 20.34
CA ILE A 816 1.37 43.69 21.68
C ILE A 816 2.27 42.78 22.51
N GLU A 817 3.44 43.26 22.88
CA GLU A 817 4.38 42.54 23.73
C GLU A 817 4.39 43.15 25.13
N TRP A 818 4.22 42.31 26.14
CA TRP A 818 4.30 42.68 27.54
C TRP A 818 5.43 41.94 28.22
N THR A 819 6.38 42.71 28.75
CA THR A 819 7.35 42.19 29.72
C THR A 819 6.63 41.68 30.98
N ALA A 820 7.31 40.88 31.80
CA ALA A 820 6.77 40.28 33.03
C ALA A 820 6.00 41.27 33.94
N ASN A 821 6.40 42.56 33.96
CA ASN A 821 5.83 43.62 34.80
C ASN A 821 4.75 44.47 34.11
N GLN A 822 4.32 44.13 32.89
CA GLN A 822 3.34 44.86 32.10
C GLN A 822 2.13 43.98 31.78
N GLY A 823 0.97 44.55 31.48
CA GLY A 823 -0.22 43.75 31.16
C GLY A 823 -0.88 43.11 32.38
N VAL A 824 -1.42 41.90 32.23
CA VAL A 824 -2.13 41.17 33.31
C VAL A 824 -1.15 40.76 34.42
N GLN A 825 -1.37 41.26 35.63
CA GLN A 825 -0.60 40.95 36.82
C GLN A 825 -1.49 40.27 37.88
N LEU A 826 -0.87 39.62 38.87
CA LEU A 826 -1.56 39.03 40.00
C LEU A 826 -1.60 40.02 41.15
N PHE A 827 -2.77 40.32 41.68
CA PHE A 827 -2.93 41.13 42.89
C PHE A 827 -3.43 40.27 44.04
N ILE A 828 -2.75 40.34 45.19
CA ILE A 828 -3.20 39.69 46.42
C ILE A 828 -3.47 40.79 47.44
N GLU A 829 -4.74 41.02 47.72
CA GLU A 829 -5.18 42.03 48.71
C GLU A 829 -4.94 41.56 50.16
N ASN A 830 -5.23 40.29 50.45
CA ASN A 830 -5.10 39.72 51.79
C ASN A 830 -4.54 38.30 51.73
N TYR A 831 -3.27 38.18 52.12
CA TYR A 831 -2.54 36.90 52.11
C TYR A 831 -3.16 35.82 53.00
N GLN A 832 -3.91 36.20 54.05
CA GLN A 832 -4.55 35.23 54.97
C GLN A 832 -5.68 34.44 54.30
N ARG A 833 -6.12 34.86 53.11
CA ARG A 833 -7.10 34.14 52.29
C ARG A 833 -6.46 33.20 51.26
N VAL A 834 -5.13 33.15 51.20
CA VAL A 834 -4.38 32.30 50.28
C VAL A 834 -3.90 31.05 51.00
N TYR A 835 -4.35 29.88 50.54
CA TYR A 835 -3.80 28.59 50.93
C TYR A 835 -2.37 28.43 50.41
N ALA A 836 -1.41 28.36 51.34
CA ALA A 836 0.00 28.12 51.01
C ALA A 836 0.19 26.78 50.29
N ASN A 837 1.27 26.68 49.50
CA ASN A 837 1.70 25.47 48.80
C ASN A 837 0.64 24.79 47.91
N THR A 838 -0.36 25.54 47.43
CA THR A 838 -1.49 25.00 46.67
C THR A 838 -1.62 25.73 45.34
N PRO A 839 -1.82 25.02 44.21
CA PRO A 839 -1.97 25.67 42.93
C PRO A 839 -3.34 26.33 42.75
N TYR A 840 -3.35 27.52 42.15
CA TYR A 840 -4.57 28.25 41.79
C TYR A 840 -4.71 28.35 40.28
N GLN A 841 -5.95 28.30 39.79
CA GLN A 841 -6.28 28.43 38.38
C GLN A 841 -7.45 29.38 38.13
N GLY A 842 -7.41 30.09 37.01
CA GLY A 842 -8.48 30.97 36.56
C GLY A 842 -8.44 31.15 35.04
N GLN A 843 -9.40 31.91 34.48
CA GLN A 843 -9.54 32.10 33.04
C GLN A 843 -9.91 33.53 32.69
N LEU A 844 -9.26 34.03 31.64
CA LEU A 844 -9.57 35.31 30.99
C LEU A 844 -10.16 35.07 29.60
N GLU A 845 -11.02 35.98 29.17
CA GLU A 845 -11.52 36.07 27.80
C GLU A 845 -11.06 37.40 27.20
N TRP A 846 -10.47 37.30 26.02
CA TRP A 846 -10.08 38.41 25.16
C TRP A 846 -11.16 38.64 24.13
N ILE A 847 -11.55 39.90 23.94
CA ILE A 847 -12.62 40.30 23.05
C ILE A 847 -12.05 41.35 22.09
N LEU A 848 -12.03 41.01 20.81
CA LEU A 848 -11.60 41.91 19.73
C LEU A 848 -12.83 42.46 19.03
N GLU A 849 -12.97 43.78 18.97
CA GLU A 849 -14.10 44.45 18.32
C GLU A 849 -13.63 45.54 17.37
N ALA A 850 -14.32 45.67 16.23
CA ALA A 850 -14.17 46.83 15.36
C ALA A 850 -14.63 48.12 16.06
N LYS A 851 -13.95 49.24 15.75
CA LYS A 851 -14.41 50.58 16.13
C LYS A 851 -15.28 51.20 15.05
#